data_AF-D7FME4-F1
#
_entry.id   AF-D7FME4-F1
#
_cell.length_a   1.000
_cell.length_b   1.000
_cell.length_c   1.000
_cell.angle_alpha   90.00
_cell.angle_beta   90.00
_cell.angle_gamma   90.00
#
_symmetry.space_group_name_H-M   'P 1'
#
loop_
_entity.id
_entity.type
_entity.pdbx_description
1 polymer ?
#
loop_
_entity_poly.entity_id
_entity_poly.type
_entity_poly.pdbx_seq_one_letter_code
_entity_poly.pdbx_strand_id
1 'polypeptide(L)'
;MNGKRNPWEAVNVLPFIDAYRLRAAVKELCPPTALSPQEAERNTRGQVVEYFHDAFVSRKEMSCNPEIGLADIPQCTASSRIVPFSIEPGECFRPELPHDAIIPSAGFPSLHVLTVGSVEERKVPVNCFGTASRYETLVLELKRPPVLPPASALSGKVLGRSAYLNWPLMHEAQVVGISDEKEEYRLEEVKGGGGKKRKTRVKVSTFTDEAAGRWRLKAAEEQGAYITGRGVPGSGGVDIGKVQLMLKARPLQGMRVDPATGARRKVFGKEEAEVPVHMVLWSCPSEDPRFVERENVTLEERFPLGSRVTCLHGGNGHGCGGEVVAHSKGKVDVLADLRPPEPPFGLAIVQSVKTAYFPQHKACQTLGISPQVFGRIVGSVSVDPGRVDLALNLKQNGRYQLLGYSRCVLRNEPAWSTSDTVRVVGSAPVTEDMEARSWEFSLEAIKLITRYARAFPQLFHGLARHGGERFFEAEMLLGKGGKSKMEKISKWLSELETAGLQRVPLTTRALSREAVKAVERGADVRQAVLVKNAMVKKTLLKNLEPSQLLAYHVADHTDAPMDTGGEKPDLGDRIVNMRAKGVPFGVWGTVVACHSHSACVEVVFDEEFIGGGTLHGVCSNYRGALVPWATVAKIHTKARLQALRAKAAPQAEAQGRKKVQL
;
A
#
# COMPACT_ATOMS: atom_id res chain seq x y z
N MET A 1 -22.21 -11.21 -34.92
CA MET A 1 -21.69 -11.46 -33.55
C MET A 1 -22.11 -12.82 -32.98
N ASN A 2 -22.33 -13.89 -33.77
CA ASN A 2 -22.52 -15.31 -33.33
C ASN A 2 -23.06 -15.56 -31.89
N GLY A 3 -24.15 -14.90 -31.48
CA GLY A 3 -24.70 -15.01 -30.11
C GLY A 3 -23.88 -14.37 -28.98
N LYS A 4 -22.76 -13.72 -29.28
CA LYS A 4 -21.92 -12.93 -28.38
C LYS A 4 -22.51 -11.55 -28.16
N ARG A 5 -22.45 -11.09 -26.91
CA ARG A 5 -23.04 -9.82 -26.47
C ARG A 5 -22.08 -8.65 -26.69
N ASN A 6 -20.77 -8.92 -26.62
CA ASN A 6 -19.76 -7.89 -26.64
C ASN A 6 -19.07 -7.78 -28.02
N PRO A 7 -18.82 -6.56 -28.54
CA PRO A 7 -18.18 -6.37 -29.84
C PRO A 7 -16.79 -6.99 -29.98
N TRP A 8 -15.99 -7.04 -28.91
CA TRP A 8 -14.64 -7.63 -28.93
C TRP A 8 -14.63 -9.16 -29.03
N GLU A 9 -15.76 -9.82 -28.81
CA GLU A 9 -15.93 -11.27 -29.01
C GLU A 9 -16.41 -11.60 -30.43
N ALA A 10 -16.66 -10.57 -31.26
CA ALA A 10 -17.11 -10.76 -32.63
C ALA A 10 -15.98 -11.32 -33.51
N VAL A 11 -16.36 -12.15 -34.47
CA VAL A 11 -15.43 -12.62 -35.50
C VAL A 11 -15.08 -11.44 -36.41
N ASN A 12 -13.81 -11.06 -36.42
CA ASN A 12 -13.26 -10.10 -37.36
C ASN A 12 -12.91 -10.80 -38.67
N VAL A 13 -13.74 -10.62 -39.69
CA VAL A 13 -13.53 -11.20 -41.02
C VAL A 13 -12.61 -10.27 -41.81
N LEU A 14 -11.32 -10.57 -41.80
CA LEU A 14 -10.28 -9.92 -42.59
C LEU A 14 -9.72 -10.91 -43.62
N PRO A 15 -9.31 -10.46 -44.83
CA PRO A 15 -8.64 -11.34 -45.78
C PRO A 15 -7.29 -11.81 -45.22
N PHE A 16 -6.98 -13.09 -45.37
CA PHE A 16 -5.66 -13.62 -45.03
C PHE A 16 -4.61 -13.16 -46.05
N ILE A 17 -3.44 -12.77 -45.56
CA ILE A 17 -2.34 -12.33 -46.40
C ILE A 17 -1.71 -13.53 -47.12
N ASP A 18 -1.60 -13.45 -48.44
CA ASP A 18 -0.81 -14.38 -49.25
C ASP A 18 0.68 -14.00 -49.15
N ALA A 19 1.47 -14.87 -48.53
CA ALA A 19 2.89 -14.63 -48.27
C ALA A 19 3.73 -14.51 -49.55
N TYR A 20 3.38 -15.18 -50.64
CA TYR A 20 4.11 -15.09 -51.90
C TYR A 20 3.82 -13.77 -52.60
N ARG A 21 2.55 -13.36 -52.64
CA ARG A 21 2.15 -12.05 -53.17
C ARG A 21 2.77 -10.91 -52.38
N LEU A 22 2.79 -11.00 -51.05
CA LEU A 22 3.43 -10.00 -50.20
C LEU A 22 4.93 -9.92 -50.48
N ARG A 23 5.64 -11.05 -50.55
CA ARG A 23 7.09 -11.08 -50.86
C ARG A 23 7.40 -10.52 -52.24
N ALA A 24 6.58 -10.82 -53.25
CA ALA A 24 6.73 -10.26 -54.58
C ALA A 24 6.55 -8.73 -54.58
N ALA A 25 5.48 -8.25 -53.93
CA ALA A 25 5.23 -6.81 -53.79
C ALA A 25 6.35 -6.09 -53.03
N VAL A 26 6.90 -6.69 -51.96
CA VAL A 26 8.04 -6.11 -51.22
C VAL A 26 9.28 -6.04 -52.12
N LYS A 27 9.59 -7.07 -52.92
CA LYS A 27 10.73 -7.04 -53.85
C LYS A 27 10.60 -5.95 -54.91
N GLU A 28 9.39 -5.72 -55.40
CA GLU A 28 9.10 -4.73 -56.45
C GLU A 28 9.06 -3.31 -55.91
N LEU A 29 8.34 -3.08 -54.81
CA LEU A 29 8.02 -1.75 -54.30
C LEU A 29 8.96 -1.25 -53.20
N CYS A 30 9.63 -2.16 -52.49
CA CYS A 30 10.53 -1.82 -51.38
C CYS A 30 11.75 -2.77 -51.35
N PRO A 31 12.59 -2.77 -52.41
CA PRO A 31 13.79 -3.58 -52.43
C PRO A 31 14.77 -3.12 -51.33
N PRO A 32 15.70 -3.97 -50.87
CA PRO A 32 16.66 -3.61 -49.82
C PRO A 32 17.48 -2.34 -50.12
N THR A 33 17.70 -2.03 -51.41
CA THR A 33 18.39 -0.82 -51.87
C THR A 33 17.57 0.46 -51.70
N ALA A 34 16.25 0.35 -51.52
CA ALA A 34 15.36 1.48 -51.25
C ALA A 34 15.28 1.81 -49.75
N LEU A 35 15.81 0.95 -48.87
CA LEU A 35 15.87 1.20 -47.44
C LEU A 35 17.08 2.06 -47.12
N SER A 36 16.91 3.00 -46.18
CA SER A 36 18.07 3.66 -45.58
C SER A 36 18.94 2.65 -44.81
N PRO A 37 20.23 2.94 -44.57
CA PRO A 37 21.10 2.05 -43.80
C PRO A 37 20.54 1.70 -42.41
N GLN A 38 19.90 2.67 -41.74
CA GLN A 38 19.28 2.47 -40.42
C GLN A 38 18.05 1.56 -40.49
N GLU A 39 17.23 1.68 -41.54
CA GLU A 39 16.08 0.79 -41.75
C GLU A 39 16.52 -0.62 -42.11
N ALA A 40 17.56 -0.75 -42.93
CA ALA A 40 18.16 -2.03 -43.27
C ALA A 40 18.72 -2.73 -42.02
N GLU A 41 19.42 -2.00 -41.15
CA GLU A 41 19.94 -2.50 -39.87
C GLU A 41 18.79 -2.94 -38.93
N ARG A 42 17.74 -2.12 -38.79
CA ARG A 42 16.54 -2.46 -38.00
C ARG A 42 15.78 -3.67 -38.56
N ASN A 43 15.88 -3.94 -39.86
CA ASN A 43 15.26 -5.07 -40.55
C ASN A 43 16.13 -6.36 -40.49
N THR A 44 16.92 -6.52 -39.42
CA THR A 44 17.70 -7.73 -39.15
C THR A 44 17.17 -8.46 -37.91
N ARG A 45 17.62 -9.69 -37.70
CA ARG A 45 17.28 -10.45 -36.48
C ARG A 45 18.22 -10.01 -35.36
N GLY A 46 17.64 -9.61 -34.22
CA GLY A 46 18.40 -9.27 -33.02
C GLY A 46 19.04 -10.49 -32.35
N GLN A 47 19.91 -10.21 -31.38
CA GLN A 47 20.58 -11.21 -30.55
C GLN A 47 20.06 -11.16 -29.11
N VAL A 48 20.22 -12.27 -28.39
CA VAL A 48 19.92 -12.31 -26.95
C VAL A 48 21.09 -11.70 -26.19
N VAL A 49 20.81 -10.73 -25.32
CA VAL A 49 21.81 -10.03 -24.52
C VAL A 49 21.51 -10.27 -23.04
N GLU A 50 22.51 -10.76 -22.32
CA GLU A 50 22.47 -10.88 -20.87
C GLU A 50 23.15 -9.66 -20.24
N TYR A 51 22.48 -9.06 -19.24
CA TYR A 51 23.01 -7.96 -18.46
C TYR A 51 23.31 -8.44 -17.04
N PHE A 52 24.48 -8.09 -16.51
CA PHE A 52 24.92 -8.47 -15.17
C PHE A 52 25.69 -7.34 -14.50
N HIS A 53 25.74 -7.36 -13.17
CA HIS A 53 26.51 -6.38 -12.39
C HIS A 53 28.00 -6.75 -12.39
N ASP A 54 28.84 -5.77 -12.71
CA ASP A 54 30.30 -5.86 -12.74
C ASP A 54 30.91 -4.68 -11.97
N ALA A 55 31.46 -4.98 -10.78
CA ALA A 55 32.01 -3.96 -9.88
C ALA A 55 33.28 -3.29 -10.43
N PHE A 56 33.94 -3.87 -11.42
CA PHE A 56 35.19 -3.33 -11.98
C PHE A 56 34.95 -2.34 -13.13
N VAL A 57 33.73 -2.29 -13.65
CA VAL A 57 33.35 -1.38 -14.72
C VAL A 57 32.67 -0.16 -14.14
N SER A 58 33.14 1.03 -14.51
CA SER A 58 32.47 2.29 -14.21
C SER A 58 32.52 3.17 -15.44
N ARG A 59 31.39 3.30 -16.13
CA ARG A 59 31.27 4.15 -17.33
C ARG A 59 30.09 5.09 -17.22
N LYS A 60 30.20 6.26 -17.83
CA LYS A 60 29.06 7.17 -18.00
C LYS A 60 28.21 6.67 -19.15
N GLU A 61 26.95 6.37 -18.89
CA GLU A 61 25.95 6.07 -19.94
C GLU A 61 25.06 7.29 -20.15
N MET A 62 24.94 7.71 -21.40
CA MET A 62 24.05 8.80 -21.77
C MET A 62 22.61 8.32 -21.84
N SER A 63 21.67 9.19 -21.48
CA SER A 63 20.26 8.89 -21.62
C SER A 63 19.86 8.73 -23.09
N CYS A 64 19.09 7.69 -23.39
CA CYS A 64 18.48 7.51 -24.70
C CYS A 64 17.26 8.40 -24.94
N ASN A 65 16.70 9.02 -23.89
CA ASN A 65 15.53 9.90 -24.01
C ASN A 65 15.47 10.93 -22.85
N PRO A 66 16.35 11.94 -22.85
CA PRO A 66 16.38 12.94 -21.78
C PRO A 66 15.12 13.81 -21.72
N GLU A 67 14.41 13.97 -22.84
CA GLU A 67 13.19 14.79 -22.93
C GLU A 67 12.04 14.26 -22.07
N ILE A 68 11.99 12.94 -21.87
CA ILE A 68 11.01 12.31 -20.99
C ILE A 68 11.53 12.14 -19.55
N GLY A 69 12.59 12.83 -19.14
CA GLY A 69 13.09 12.79 -17.75
C GLY A 69 13.96 11.58 -17.40
N LEU A 70 14.43 10.80 -18.38
CA LEU A 70 15.48 9.81 -18.13
C LEU A 70 16.84 10.52 -18.07
N ALA A 71 17.44 10.57 -16.89
CA ALA A 71 18.76 11.19 -16.71
C ALA A 71 19.91 10.26 -17.17
N ASP A 72 21.06 10.85 -17.47
CA ASP A 72 22.31 10.11 -17.67
C ASP A 72 22.64 9.25 -16.43
N ILE A 73 23.27 8.09 -16.65
CA ILE A 73 23.84 7.28 -15.57
C ILE A 73 25.32 7.66 -15.45
N PRO A 74 25.72 8.44 -14.43
CA PRO A 74 27.10 8.92 -14.31
C PRO A 74 28.11 7.79 -14.04
N GLN A 75 27.67 6.73 -13.34
CA GLN A 75 28.49 5.57 -12.97
C GLN A 75 27.67 4.29 -13.17
N CYS A 76 27.77 3.70 -14.37
CA CYS A 76 27.16 2.43 -14.70
C CYS A 76 28.13 1.28 -14.40
N THR A 77 27.71 0.36 -13.55
CA THR A 77 28.40 -0.90 -13.20
C THR A 77 27.73 -2.12 -13.85
N ALA A 78 26.86 -1.91 -14.85
CA ALA A 78 26.22 -3.01 -15.57
C ALA A 78 27.03 -3.36 -16.82
N SER A 79 27.41 -4.61 -16.99
CA SER A 79 28.04 -5.14 -18.20
C SER A 79 27.04 -6.00 -18.97
N SER A 80 27.29 -6.19 -20.26
CA SER A 80 26.46 -7.05 -21.11
C SER A 80 27.29 -8.00 -21.93
N ARG A 81 26.70 -9.15 -22.28
CA ARG A 81 27.29 -10.09 -23.24
C ARG A 81 26.20 -10.70 -24.12
N ILE A 82 26.56 -11.02 -25.35
CA ILE A 82 25.69 -11.74 -26.27
C ILE A 82 25.69 -13.20 -25.85
N VAL A 83 24.50 -13.76 -25.64
CA VAL A 83 24.32 -15.18 -25.32
C VAL A 83 23.85 -15.89 -26.59
N PRO A 84 24.61 -16.84 -27.14
CA PRO A 84 24.14 -17.64 -28.25
C PRO A 84 22.98 -18.52 -27.76
N PHE A 85 21.81 -18.36 -28.37
CA PHE A 85 20.70 -19.27 -28.17
C PHE A 85 20.79 -20.38 -29.22
N SER A 86 21.19 -21.58 -28.81
CA SER A 86 21.17 -22.78 -29.64
C SER A 86 20.41 -23.87 -28.89
N ILE A 87 19.25 -24.26 -29.40
CA ILE A 87 18.65 -25.55 -29.04
C ILE A 87 19.29 -26.54 -30.00
N GLU A 88 20.19 -27.39 -29.52
CA GLU A 88 20.75 -28.42 -30.38
C GLU A 88 19.62 -29.37 -30.85
N PRO A 89 19.56 -29.73 -32.15
CA PRO A 89 18.61 -30.69 -32.64
C PRO A 89 18.77 -32.04 -31.90
N GLY A 90 17.85 -32.36 -30.98
CA GLY A 90 17.87 -33.62 -30.22
C GLY A 90 17.55 -33.48 -28.73
N GLU A 91 17.72 -32.29 -28.16
CA GLU A 91 17.26 -32.00 -26.79
C GLU A 91 15.78 -31.61 -26.81
N CYS A 92 14.89 -32.62 -26.87
CA CYS A 92 13.47 -32.38 -26.71
C CYS A 92 13.14 -32.00 -25.25
N PHE A 93 12.19 -31.08 -25.08
CA PHE A 93 11.61 -30.80 -23.77
C PHE A 93 11.08 -32.11 -23.16
N ARG A 94 11.58 -32.47 -21.97
CA ARG A 94 11.08 -33.63 -21.21
C ARG A 94 10.00 -33.15 -20.25
N PRO A 95 8.73 -33.52 -20.44
CA PRO A 95 7.62 -33.08 -19.59
C PRO A 95 7.57 -33.87 -18.27
N GLU A 96 8.71 -34.05 -17.62
CA GLU A 96 8.85 -34.78 -16.36
C GLU A 96 9.25 -33.83 -15.24
N LEU A 97 8.74 -34.10 -14.02
CA LEU A 97 9.17 -33.38 -12.84
C LEU A 97 10.62 -33.79 -12.49
N PRO A 98 11.52 -32.83 -12.23
CA PRO A 98 12.85 -33.14 -11.71
C PRO A 98 12.78 -33.98 -10.43
N HIS A 99 13.69 -34.94 -10.28
CA HIS A 99 13.70 -35.87 -9.14
C HIS A 99 13.88 -35.16 -7.78
N ASP A 100 14.47 -33.98 -7.77
CA ASP A 100 14.74 -33.13 -6.60
C ASP A 100 13.68 -32.04 -6.37
N ALA A 101 12.56 -32.09 -7.10
CA ALA A 101 11.48 -31.12 -6.94
C ALA A 101 10.83 -31.21 -5.55
N ILE A 102 10.94 -30.13 -4.77
CA ILE A 102 10.30 -30.00 -3.45
C ILE A 102 8.83 -29.60 -3.63
N ILE A 103 7.91 -30.46 -3.18
CA ILE A 103 6.46 -30.23 -3.30
C ILE A 103 5.80 -30.38 -1.91
N PRO A 104 5.17 -29.31 -1.37
CA PRO A 104 5.10 -27.95 -1.91
C PRO A 104 6.38 -27.16 -1.63
N SER A 105 6.74 -26.23 -2.51
CA SER A 105 7.73 -25.20 -2.20
C SER A 105 7.13 -24.18 -1.22
N ALA A 106 7.95 -23.60 -0.35
CA ALA A 106 7.55 -22.55 0.57
C ALA A 106 6.85 -21.38 -0.17
N GLY A 107 5.72 -20.93 0.36
CA GLY A 107 4.89 -19.87 -0.21
C GLY A 107 3.90 -20.31 -1.30
N PHE A 108 3.92 -21.56 -1.75
CA PHE A 108 2.95 -22.08 -2.72
C PHE A 108 1.78 -22.79 -2.01
N PRO A 109 0.54 -22.63 -2.51
CA PRO A 109 -0.61 -23.29 -1.91
C PRO A 109 -0.56 -24.81 -2.13
N SER A 110 -1.01 -25.58 -1.14
CA SER A 110 -1.11 -27.03 -1.27
C SER A 110 -2.31 -27.61 -0.54
N LEU A 111 -3.15 -28.33 -1.29
CA LEU A 111 -4.30 -29.06 -0.75
C LEU A 111 -3.90 -30.34 0.01
N HIS A 112 -2.70 -30.87 -0.26
CA HIS A 112 -2.25 -32.15 0.30
C HIS A 112 -1.88 -32.07 1.80
N VAL A 113 -1.72 -30.86 2.32
CA VAL A 113 -1.20 -30.65 3.69
C VAL A 113 -2.26 -30.93 4.76
N LEU A 114 -3.54 -30.70 4.44
CA LEU A 114 -4.67 -31.13 5.28
C LEU A 114 -5.33 -32.36 4.64
N THR A 115 -5.81 -33.27 5.47
CA THR A 115 -6.48 -34.48 4.98
C THR A 115 -7.89 -34.15 4.50
N VAL A 116 -8.04 -34.02 3.18
CA VAL A 116 -9.36 -33.94 2.52
C VAL A 116 -9.99 -35.34 2.51
N GLY A 117 -11.22 -35.44 3.01
CA GLY A 117 -11.97 -36.69 3.09
C GLY A 117 -12.69 -37.03 1.78
N SER A 118 -13.39 -36.05 1.22
CA SER A 118 -14.09 -36.17 -0.06
C SER A 118 -14.06 -34.85 -0.82
N VAL A 119 -14.28 -34.95 -2.14
CA VAL A 119 -14.37 -33.82 -3.05
C VAL A 119 -15.64 -34.00 -3.86
N GLU A 120 -16.54 -33.02 -3.82
CA GLU A 120 -17.86 -33.11 -4.43
C GLU A 120 -18.24 -31.81 -5.15
N GLU A 121 -18.96 -31.91 -6.27
CA GLU A 121 -19.55 -30.75 -6.92
C GLU A 121 -20.92 -30.44 -6.30
N ARG A 122 -21.07 -29.24 -5.72
CA ARG A 122 -22.33 -28.81 -5.10
C ARG A 122 -22.71 -27.39 -5.51
N LYS A 123 -24.01 -27.11 -5.57
CA LYS A 123 -24.54 -25.74 -5.75
C LYS A 123 -24.46 -24.97 -4.43
N VAL A 124 -23.31 -24.38 -4.18
CA VAL A 124 -23.06 -23.50 -3.04
C VAL A 124 -22.92 -22.06 -3.53
N PRO A 125 -23.53 -21.06 -2.87
CA PRO A 125 -23.43 -19.65 -3.27
C PRO A 125 -22.06 -19.05 -2.92
N VAL A 126 -20.97 -19.63 -3.43
CA VAL A 126 -19.60 -19.20 -3.13
C VAL A 126 -19.34 -17.80 -3.68
N ASN A 127 -18.86 -16.90 -2.84
CA ASN A 127 -18.56 -15.52 -3.17
C ASN A 127 -17.05 -15.26 -3.20
N CYS A 128 -16.47 -15.20 -4.41
CA CYS A 128 -15.06 -14.88 -4.61
C CYS A 128 -14.80 -13.40 -4.95
N PHE A 129 -15.74 -12.71 -5.61
CA PHE A 129 -15.51 -11.39 -6.22
C PHE A 129 -16.57 -10.33 -5.84
N GLY A 130 -17.36 -10.58 -4.79
CA GLY A 130 -18.40 -9.68 -4.30
C GLY A 130 -19.83 -10.11 -4.64
N THR A 131 -20.01 -11.08 -5.54
CA THR A 131 -21.31 -11.70 -5.84
C THR A 131 -21.22 -13.22 -5.69
N ALA A 132 -22.27 -13.82 -5.13
CA ALA A 132 -22.38 -15.27 -5.02
C ALA A 132 -22.46 -15.94 -6.40
N SER A 133 -21.74 -17.07 -6.55
CA SER A 133 -21.81 -17.93 -7.71
C SER A 133 -23.23 -18.49 -7.91
N ARG A 134 -23.60 -18.67 -9.18
CA ARG A 134 -24.84 -19.34 -9.59
C ARG A 134 -24.60 -20.75 -10.13
N TYR A 135 -23.33 -21.13 -10.26
CA TYR A 135 -22.89 -22.40 -10.83
C TYR A 135 -22.43 -23.36 -9.74
N GLU A 136 -22.32 -24.64 -10.10
CA GLU A 136 -21.74 -25.66 -9.22
C GLU A 136 -20.28 -25.31 -8.88
N THR A 137 -19.90 -25.60 -7.65
CA THR A 137 -18.56 -25.38 -7.12
C THR A 137 -18.03 -26.68 -6.56
N LEU A 138 -16.74 -26.95 -6.80
CA LEU A 138 -16.03 -28.06 -6.18
C LEU A 138 -15.84 -27.75 -4.69
N VAL A 139 -16.50 -28.52 -3.84
CA VAL A 139 -16.44 -28.40 -2.38
C VAL A 139 -15.51 -29.47 -1.81
N LEU A 140 -14.56 -29.03 -0.99
CA LEU A 140 -13.62 -29.91 -0.30
C LEU A 140 -14.16 -30.21 1.10
N GLU A 141 -14.54 -31.46 1.39
CA GLU A 141 -14.90 -31.87 2.75
C GLU A 141 -13.65 -32.37 3.48
N LEU A 142 -13.30 -31.70 4.58
CA LEU A 142 -12.18 -32.15 5.41
C LEU A 142 -12.54 -33.43 6.14
N LYS A 143 -11.58 -34.33 6.28
CA LYS A 143 -11.77 -35.54 7.09
C LYS A 143 -12.09 -35.12 8.52
N ARG A 144 -13.26 -35.55 9.02
CA ARG A 144 -13.73 -35.20 10.37
C ARG A 144 -12.70 -35.68 11.39
N PRO A 145 -12.10 -34.80 12.21
CA PRO A 145 -11.17 -35.23 13.22
C PRO A 145 -11.90 -36.01 14.32
N PRO A 146 -11.18 -36.85 15.08
CA PRO A 146 -11.71 -37.40 16.32
C PRO A 146 -12.13 -36.29 17.27
N VAL A 147 -12.98 -36.61 18.27
CA VAL A 147 -13.38 -35.68 19.33
C VAL A 147 -12.13 -35.01 19.89
N LEU A 148 -12.05 -33.69 19.74
CA LEU A 148 -10.87 -32.95 20.15
C LEU A 148 -10.87 -32.82 21.69
N PRO A 149 -9.70 -32.91 22.35
CA PRO A 149 -9.61 -32.60 23.77
C PRO A 149 -10.09 -31.18 24.07
N PRO A 150 -10.60 -30.91 25.28
CA PRO A 150 -11.05 -29.57 25.67
C PRO A 150 -9.91 -28.55 25.63
N ALA A 151 -10.24 -27.25 25.57
CA ALA A 151 -9.25 -26.18 25.47
C ALA A 151 -8.23 -26.22 26.63
N SER A 152 -8.68 -26.63 27.82
CA SER A 152 -7.86 -26.80 29.02
C SER A 152 -6.66 -27.74 28.81
N ALA A 153 -6.88 -28.89 28.16
CA ALA A 153 -5.85 -29.90 27.93
C ALA A 153 -4.87 -29.51 26.81
N LEU A 154 -5.32 -28.72 25.83
CA LEU A 154 -4.49 -28.30 24.69
C LEU A 154 -3.72 -27.00 24.96
N SER A 155 -4.24 -26.11 25.81
CA SER A 155 -3.69 -24.77 26.06
C SER A 155 -2.18 -24.78 26.34
N GLY A 156 -1.70 -25.65 27.24
CA GLY A 156 -0.27 -25.74 27.61
C GLY A 156 0.64 -26.24 26.48
N LYS A 157 0.09 -26.93 25.47
CA LYS A 157 0.86 -27.44 24.32
C LYS A 157 0.89 -26.48 23.14
N VAL A 158 -0.16 -25.68 22.97
CA VAL A 158 -0.35 -24.85 21.75
C VAL A 158 0.03 -23.39 21.97
N LEU A 159 -0.22 -22.84 23.16
CA LEU A 159 -0.03 -21.41 23.41
C LEU A 159 1.45 -21.03 23.29
N GLY A 160 1.73 -19.99 22.51
CA GLY A 160 3.06 -19.40 22.34
C GLY A 160 3.91 -20.08 21.25
N ARG A 161 3.44 -21.20 20.70
CA ARG A 161 4.08 -21.87 19.55
C ARG A 161 3.66 -21.21 18.25
N SER A 162 4.47 -21.41 17.22
CA SER A 162 4.09 -21.10 15.83
C SER A 162 3.12 -22.16 15.32
N ALA A 163 2.15 -21.72 14.53
CA ALA A 163 1.24 -22.54 13.75
C ALA A 163 1.04 -21.91 12.37
N TYR A 164 0.56 -22.69 11.41
CA TYR A 164 0.36 -22.25 10.03
C TYR A 164 -1.13 -22.17 9.72
N LEU A 165 -1.58 -20.99 9.28
CA LEU A 165 -2.97 -20.63 9.01
C LEU A 165 -3.20 -20.41 7.51
N ASN A 166 -4.41 -19.99 7.11
CA ASN A 166 -4.75 -19.64 5.73
C ASN A 166 -4.63 -20.79 4.71
N TRP A 167 -4.83 -22.05 5.12
CA TRP A 167 -4.87 -23.16 4.16
C TRP A 167 -5.83 -22.87 2.99
N PRO A 168 -5.42 -23.08 1.73
CA PRO A 168 -4.20 -23.79 1.30
C PRO A 168 -2.92 -22.95 1.21
N LEU A 169 -3.00 -21.62 1.31
CA LEU A 169 -1.85 -20.72 1.30
C LEU A 169 -1.33 -20.48 2.71
N MET A 170 -0.47 -21.38 3.18
CA MET A 170 -0.01 -21.42 4.57
C MET A 170 0.74 -20.15 4.98
N HIS A 171 0.33 -19.55 6.10
CA HIS A 171 1.00 -18.40 6.72
C HIS A 171 1.36 -18.72 8.17
N GLU A 172 2.62 -18.53 8.54
CA GLU A 172 3.03 -18.69 9.93
C GLU A 172 2.38 -17.63 10.83
N ALA A 173 1.94 -18.05 12.02
CA ALA A 173 1.33 -17.20 13.02
C ALA A 173 1.67 -17.72 14.42
N GLN A 174 1.74 -16.81 15.39
CA GLN A 174 1.94 -17.17 16.79
C GLN A 174 0.60 -17.36 17.48
N VAL A 175 0.40 -18.51 18.13
CA VAL A 175 -0.83 -18.81 18.87
C VAL A 175 -0.85 -18.02 20.18
N VAL A 176 -1.85 -17.15 20.35
CA VAL A 176 -2.02 -16.30 21.54
C VAL A 176 -3.21 -16.68 22.40
N GLY A 177 -4.17 -17.43 21.87
CA GLY A 177 -5.32 -17.91 22.62
C GLY A 177 -5.97 -19.14 22.00
N ILE A 178 -6.68 -19.89 22.83
CA ILE A 178 -7.55 -21.01 22.42
C ILE A 178 -8.84 -20.95 23.24
N SER A 179 -9.98 -21.14 22.59
CA SER A 179 -11.30 -21.14 23.24
C SER A 179 -12.14 -22.33 22.81
N ASP A 180 -12.91 -22.85 23.77
CA ASP A 180 -14.04 -23.75 23.54
C ASP A 180 -15.35 -23.05 23.90
N GLU A 181 -16.47 -23.78 23.94
CA GLU A 181 -17.78 -23.22 24.27
C GLU A 181 -17.87 -22.66 25.71
N LYS A 182 -17.00 -23.12 26.61
CA LYS A 182 -17.06 -22.84 28.05
C LYS A 182 -15.97 -21.87 28.52
N GLU A 183 -14.77 -21.95 27.97
CA GLU A 183 -13.59 -21.27 28.50
C GLU A 183 -12.67 -20.74 27.38
N GLU A 184 -11.99 -19.63 27.66
CA GLU A 184 -10.88 -19.10 26.87
C GLU A 184 -9.57 -19.11 27.68
N TYR A 185 -8.52 -19.62 27.05
CA TYR A 185 -7.15 -19.62 27.55
C TYR A 185 -6.33 -18.67 26.69
N ARG A 186 -5.77 -17.61 27.29
CA ARG A 186 -5.06 -16.56 26.57
C ARG A 186 -3.68 -16.29 27.17
N LEU A 187 -2.69 -16.06 26.33
CA LEU A 187 -1.39 -15.57 26.75
C LEU A 187 -1.48 -14.08 27.10
N GLU A 188 -1.15 -13.77 28.35
CA GLU A 188 -1.03 -12.42 28.85
C GLU A 188 0.42 -12.13 29.20
N GLU A 189 0.94 -11.02 28.68
CA GLU A 189 2.27 -10.55 29.02
C GLU A 189 2.21 -9.69 30.27
N VAL A 190 2.79 -10.18 31.37
CA VAL A 190 2.89 -9.39 32.59
C VAL A 190 4.21 -8.61 32.55
N LYS A 191 4.11 -7.28 32.70
CA LYS A 191 5.28 -6.43 32.91
C LYS A 191 5.96 -6.86 34.22
N GLY A 192 7.16 -7.44 34.11
CA GLY A 192 7.97 -7.73 35.29
C GLY A 192 8.33 -6.41 35.99
N GLY A 193 8.09 -6.32 37.30
CA GLY A 193 8.62 -5.21 38.09
C GLY A 193 10.15 -5.17 37.99
N GLY A 194 10.71 -3.97 37.78
CA GLY A 194 12.15 -3.73 37.83
C GLY A 194 12.98 -4.22 36.63
N GLY A 195 12.54 -3.95 35.39
CA GLY A 195 13.39 -4.11 34.19
C GLY A 195 13.77 -5.55 33.79
N LYS A 196 13.24 -6.57 34.46
CA LYS A 196 13.44 -7.99 34.09
C LYS A 196 12.51 -8.43 32.94
N LYS A 197 12.95 -9.45 32.19
CA LYS A 197 12.27 -10.06 31.03
C LYS A 197 10.76 -10.23 31.27
N ARG A 198 9.94 -9.90 30.26
CA ARG A 198 8.48 -10.12 30.24
C ARG A 198 8.20 -11.57 30.62
N LYS A 199 7.38 -11.80 31.66
CA LYS A 199 6.89 -13.14 32.01
C LYS A 199 5.52 -13.32 31.38
N THR A 200 5.35 -14.41 30.64
CA THR A 200 4.06 -14.79 30.05
C THR A 200 3.28 -15.62 31.08
N ARG A 201 2.01 -15.28 31.28
CA ARG A 201 1.07 -16.07 32.08
C ARG A 201 -0.12 -16.46 31.21
N VAL A 202 -0.73 -17.60 31.51
CA VAL A 202 -1.99 -17.99 30.87
C VAL A 202 -3.14 -17.47 31.73
N LYS A 203 -3.95 -16.59 31.15
CA LYS A 203 -5.21 -16.12 31.73
C LYS A 203 -6.31 -17.07 31.28
N VAL A 204 -7.04 -17.63 32.24
CA VAL A 204 -8.22 -18.45 31.99
C VAL A 204 -9.45 -17.58 32.23
N SER A 205 -10.39 -17.59 31.29
CA SER A 205 -11.66 -16.86 31.38
C SER A 205 -12.81 -17.80 31.07
N THR A 206 -13.59 -18.14 32.08
CA THR A 206 -14.84 -18.90 31.95
C THR A 206 -15.92 -18.00 31.36
N PHE A 207 -16.60 -18.48 30.33
CA PHE A 207 -17.68 -17.76 29.68
C PHE A 207 -18.96 -17.79 30.52
N THR A 208 -19.66 -16.65 30.55
CA THR A 208 -21.06 -16.59 30.98
C THR A 208 -21.96 -17.22 29.92
N ASP A 209 -23.20 -17.55 30.26
CA ASP A 209 -24.15 -18.15 29.29
C ASP A 209 -24.34 -17.29 28.03
N GLU A 210 -24.34 -15.96 28.17
CA GLU A 210 -24.38 -15.02 27.05
C GLU A 210 -23.11 -15.06 26.19
N ALA A 211 -21.93 -15.16 26.80
CA ALA A 211 -20.67 -15.26 26.09
C ALA A 211 -20.54 -16.61 25.37
N ALA A 212 -20.98 -17.70 25.99
CA ALA A 212 -21.08 -19.02 25.36
C ALA A 212 -22.04 -19.00 24.16
N GLY A 213 -23.20 -18.32 24.28
CA GLY A 213 -24.14 -18.10 23.18
C GLY A 213 -23.50 -17.36 22.00
N ARG A 214 -22.79 -16.27 22.26
CA ARG A 214 -22.03 -15.51 21.23
C ARG A 214 -20.94 -16.36 20.57
N TRP A 215 -20.24 -17.18 21.35
CA TRP A 215 -19.21 -18.08 20.82
C TRP A 215 -19.82 -19.12 19.86
N ARG A 216 -20.96 -19.74 20.22
CA ARG A 216 -21.65 -20.70 19.34
C ARG A 216 -22.10 -20.07 18.03
N LEU A 217 -22.66 -18.86 18.09
CA LEU A 217 -23.08 -18.13 16.91
C LEU A 217 -21.89 -17.85 15.99
N LYS A 218 -20.80 -17.32 16.55
CA LYS A 218 -19.57 -17.04 15.81
C LYS A 218 -18.96 -18.30 15.18
N ALA A 219 -18.93 -19.42 15.92
CA ALA A 219 -18.44 -20.69 15.42
C ALA A 219 -19.27 -21.20 14.22
N ALA A 220 -20.60 -21.04 14.27
CA ALA A 220 -21.51 -21.39 13.17
C ALA A 220 -21.37 -20.44 11.97
N GLU A 221 -21.19 -19.13 12.20
CA GLU A 221 -20.91 -18.15 11.15
C GLU A 221 -19.60 -18.47 10.42
N GLU A 222 -18.54 -18.79 11.16
CA GLU A 222 -17.25 -19.18 10.60
C GLU A 222 -17.36 -20.46 9.78
N GLN A 223 -18.07 -21.48 10.28
CA GLN A 223 -18.37 -22.70 9.52
C GLN A 223 -19.06 -22.38 8.18
N GLY A 224 -20.10 -21.54 8.20
CA GLY A 224 -20.79 -21.10 6.98
C GLY A 224 -19.92 -20.27 6.03
N ALA A 225 -19.00 -19.47 6.58
CA ALA A 225 -18.11 -18.61 5.81
C ALA A 225 -16.99 -19.38 5.09
N TYR A 226 -16.51 -20.52 5.63
CA TYR A 226 -15.60 -21.41 4.89
C TYR A 226 -16.28 -22.11 3.71
N ILE A 227 -17.59 -22.30 3.77
CA ILE A 227 -18.37 -22.85 2.65
C ILE A 227 -18.67 -21.74 1.63
N THR A 228 -19.25 -20.62 2.05
CA THR A 228 -19.77 -19.56 1.16
C THR A 228 -18.72 -18.51 0.76
N GLY A 229 -17.59 -18.42 1.44
CA GLY A 229 -16.54 -17.44 1.16
C GLY A 229 -16.84 -16.04 1.70
N ARG A 230 -15.77 -15.23 1.79
CA ARG A 230 -15.77 -13.88 2.37
C ARG A 230 -15.63 -12.77 1.32
N GLY A 231 -15.99 -13.05 0.06
CA GLY A 231 -15.84 -12.09 -1.04
C GLY A 231 -14.40 -11.89 -1.50
N VAL A 232 -13.50 -12.81 -1.12
CA VAL A 232 -12.09 -12.84 -1.53
C VAL A 232 -11.79 -14.23 -2.11
N PRO A 233 -11.07 -14.34 -3.24
CA PRO A 233 -10.69 -15.64 -3.79
C PRO A 233 -9.94 -16.51 -2.76
N GLY A 234 -10.25 -17.81 -2.73
CA GLY A 234 -9.63 -18.77 -1.80
C GLY A 234 -10.20 -18.78 -0.36
N SER A 235 -11.22 -17.97 -0.06
CA SER A 235 -11.83 -17.92 1.29
C SER A 235 -13.06 -18.82 1.49
N GLY A 236 -13.49 -19.55 0.45
CA GLY A 236 -14.72 -20.37 0.42
C GLY A 236 -14.53 -21.70 -0.31
N GLY A 237 -15.55 -22.55 -0.31
CA GLY A 237 -15.54 -23.87 -0.97
C GLY A 237 -15.01 -25.03 -0.11
N VAL A 238 -14.95 -24.86 1.22
CA VAL A 238 -14.40 -25.85 2.15
C VAL A 238 -15.43 -26.17 3.23
N ASP A 239 -15.78 -27.46 3.37
CA ASP A 239 -16.62 -27.96 4.45
C ASP A 239 -15.73 -28.49 5.58
N ILE A 240 -15.68 -27.72 6.67
CA ILE A 240 -14.82 -27.99 7.83
C ILE A 240 -15.54 -28.79 8.93
N GLY A 241 -16.85 -29.08 8.75
CA GLY A 241 -17.69 -29.68 9.78
C GLY A 241 -17.94 -28.78 11.01
N LYS A 242 -18.38 -29.39 12.12
CA LYS A 242 -18.73 -28.66 13.35
C LYS A 242 -17.47 -28.13 14.04
N VAL A 243 -17.40 -26.82 14.24
CA VAL A 243 -16.32 -26.16 14.97
C VAL A 243 -16.45 -26.45 16.48
N GLN A 244 -15.47 -27.13 17.05
CA GLN A 244 -15.39 -27.45 18.50
C GLN A 244 -14.45 -26.50 19.25
N LEU A 245 -13.43 -25.98 18.57
CA LEU A 245 -12.37 -25.15 19.16
C LEU A 245 -12.01 -24.03 18.19
N MET A 246 -11.81 -22.84 18.74
CA MET A 246 -11.36 -21.65 18.04
C MET A 246 -9.98 -21.24 18.55
N LEU A 247 -9.10 -20.85 17.64
CA LEU A 247 -7.73 -20.49 17.92
C LEU A 247 -7.51 -19.03 17.55
N LYS A 248 -6.96 -18.25 18.49
CA LYS A 248 -6.55 -16.86 18.29
C LYS A 248 -5.06 -16.82 18.05
N ALA A 249 -4.65 -16.28 16.91
CA ALA A 249 -3.26 -16.20 16.52
C ALA A 249 -2.91 -14.88 15.84
N ARG A 250 -1.64 -14.47 15.97
CA ARG A 250 -1.09 -13.26 15.36
C ARG A 250 -0.24 -13.63 14.15
N PRO A 251 -0.62 -13.22 12.93
CA PRO A 251 0.13 -13.57 11.72
C PRO A 251 1.55 -12.99 11.73
N LEU A 252 2.51 -13.74 11.16
CA LEU A 252 3.87 -13.25 10.92
C LEU A 252 3.82 -12.08 9.92
N GLN A 253 4.31 -10.91 10.31
CA GLN A 253 4.40 -9.74 9.43
C GLN A 253 5.75 -9.66 8.72
N GLY A 254 6.80 -10.28 9.28
CA GLY A 254 8.12 -10.36 8.68
C GLY A 254 9.24 -10.52 9.71
N MET A 255 10.45 -10.12 9.32
CA MET A 255 11.66 -10.17 10.12
C MET A 255 12.04 -8.77 10.61
N ARG A 256 12.65 -8.68 11.80
CA ARG A 256 13.26 -7.45 12.31
C ARG A 256 14.73 -7.68 12.59
N VAL A 257 15.54 -6.78 12.05
CA VAL A 257 16.96 -6.67 12.36
C VAL A 257 17.13 -5.83 13.62
N ASP A 258 17.81 -6.38 14.63
CA ASP A 258 18.26 -5.61 15.79
C ASP A 258 19.33 -4.58 15.33
N PRO A 259 19.12 -3.27 15.51
CA PRO A 259 20.08 -2.26 15.07
C PRO A 259 21.45 -2.40 15.74
N ALA A 260 21.51 -2.87 16.99
CA ALA A 260 22.76 -3.02 17.73
C ALA A 260 23.51 -4.28 17.31
N THR A 261 22.85 -5.44 17.32
CA THR A 261 23.53 -6.74 17.14
C THR A 261 23.45 -7.32 15.73
N GLY A 262 22.52 -6.84 14.91
CA GLY A 262 22.25 -7.40 13.57
C GLY A 262 21.45 -8.69 13.56
N ALA A 263 21.04 -9.21 14.72
CA ALA A 263 20.23 -10.42 14.80
C ALA A 263 18.87 -10.22 14.10
N ARG A 264 18.41 -11.23 13.37
CA ARG A 264 17.10 -11.23 12.68
C ARG A 264 16.11 -12.10 13.45
N ARG A 265 15.01 -11.50 13.92
CA ARG A 265 13.93 -12.20 14.64
C ARG A 265 12.57 -11.99 13.99
N LYS A 266 11.68 -12.97 14.15
CA LYS A 266 10.31 -12.91 13.64
C LYS A 266 9.49 -11.84 14.36
N VAL A 267 8.66 -11.12 13.62
CA VAL A 267 7.72 -10.12 14.14
C VAL A 267 6.31 -10.54 13.78
N PHE A 268 5.51 -10.78 14.81
CA PHE A 268 4.08 -11.08 14.67
C PHE A 268 3.24 -9.79 14.78
N GLY A 269 2.09 -9.78 14.12
CA GLY A 269 1.16 -8.66 14.08
C GLY A 269 0.54 -8.31 15.44
N LYS A 270 -0.21 -7.22 15.48
CA LYS A 270 -1.03 -6.81 16.64
C LYS A 270 -2.48 -7.33 16.52
N GLU A 271 -3.00 -7.42 15.31
CA GLU A 271 -4.32 -7.94 15.01
C GLU A 271 -4.36 -9.46 15.22
N GLU A 272 -5.38 -9.93 15.92
CA GLU A 272 -5.59 -11.35 16.17
C GLU A 272 -6.57 -11.89 15.14
N ALA A 273 -6.18 -12.97 14.46
CA ALA A 273 -7.06 -13.77 13.63
C ALA A 273 -7.65 -14.88 14.47
N GLU A 274 -8.96 -15.10 14.35
CA GLU A 274 -9.65 -16.19 15.01
C GLU A 274 -10.06 -17.25 13.99
N VAL A 275 -9.48 -18.45 14.11
CA VAL A 275 -9.62 -19.53 13.13
C VAL A 275 -10.02 -20.84 13.80
N PRO A 276 -10.86 -21.68 13.16
CA PRO A 276 -11.14 -23.02 13.64
C PRO A 276 -9.86 -23.86 13.71
N VAL A 277 -9.66 -24.63 14.79
CA VAL A 277 -8.46 -25.49 14.96
C VAL A 277 -8.28 -26.49 13.80
N HIS A 278 -9.37 -26.89 13.15
CA HIS A 278 -9.40 -27.79 11.99
C HIS A 278 -8.63 -27.24 10.78
N MET A 279 -8.52 -25.92 10.68
CA MET A 279 -7.84 -25.21 9.59
C MET A 279 -6.40 -24.84 9.94
N VAL A 280 -5.89 -25.31 11.08
CA VAL A 280 -4.56 -24.99 11.60
C VAL A 280 -3.63 -26.17 11.37
N LEU A 281 -2.46 -25.86 10.81
CA LEU A 281 -1.37 -26.82 10.66
C LEU A 281 -0.28 -26.53 11.69
N TRP A 282 0.17 -27.56 12.41
CA TRP A 282 1.15 -27.41 13.50
C TRP A 282 2.61 -27.44 13.03
N SER A 283 2.87 -27.94 11.82
CA SER A 283 4.21 -28.02 11.21
C SER A 283 4.10 -27.83 9.70
N CYS A 284 4.90 -26.95 9.11
CA CYS A 284 4.89 -26.75 7.66
C CYS A 284 5.75 -27.82 6.97
N PRO A 285 5.28 -28.42 5.85
CA PRO A 285 6.09 -29.34 5.06
C PRO A 285 7.30 -28.67 4.38
N SER A 286 7.25 -27.34 4.16
CA SER A 286 8.36 -26.59 3.56
C SER A 286 8.48 -25.22 4.22
N GLU A 287 9.45 -25.09 5.12
CA GLU A 287 9.74 -23.81 5.78
C GLU A 287 10.42 -22.84 4.82
N ASP A 288 10.05 -21.57 4.91
CA ASP A 288 10.63 -20.53 4.06
C ASP A 288 12.00 -20.09 4.62
N PRO A 289 13.11 -20.31 3.87
CA PRO A 289 14.45 -19.99 4.35
C PRO A 289 14.65 -18.51 4.64
N ARG A 290 13.81 -17.63 4.09
CA ARG A 290 13.91 -16.18 4.29
C ARG A 290 13.39 -15.69 5.65
N PHE A 291 12.62 -16.52 6.36
CA PHE A 291 12.10 -16.22 7.70
C PHE A 291 12.83 -17.00 8.81
N VAL A 292 13.93 -17.67 8.49
CA VAL A 292 14.79 -18.32 9.48
C VAL A 292 15.49 -17.25 10.32
N GLU A 293 15.35 -17.35 11.63
CA GLU A 293 16.00 -16.42 12.56
C GLU A 293 17.52 -16.57 12.47
N ARG A 294 18.21 -15.43 12.49
CA ARG A 294 19.68 -15.38 12.49
C ARG A 294 20.15 -14.69 13.76
N GLU A 295 21.18 -15.24 14.38
CA GLU A 295 21.85 -14.61 15.51
C GLU A 295 22.73 -13.44 15.03
N ASN A 296 23.56 -12.91 15.94
CA ASN A 296 24.34 -11.70 15.70
C ASN A 296 25.23 -11.81 14.44
N VAL A 297 25.25 -10.75 13.64
CA VAL A 297 26.04 -10.66 12.41
C VAL A 297 27.25 -9.76 12.67
N THR A 298 28.38 -10.07 12.04
CA THR A 298 29.59 -9.25 12.18
C THR A 298 29.38 -7.85 11.62
N LEU A 299 30.16 -6.89 12.12
CA LEU A 299 30.04 -5.49 11.72
C LEU A 299 30.48 -5.25 10.27
N GLU A 300 31.47 -6.02 9.81
CA GLU A 300 32.01 -6.00 8.44
C GLU A 300 30.99 -6.50 7.41
N GLU A 301 30.26 -7.58 7.74
CA GLU A 301 29.17 -8.10 6.90
C GLU A 301 27.97 -7.14 6.85
N ARG A 302 27.68 -6.43 7.95
CA ARG A 302 26.55 -5.47 8.02
C ARG A 302 26.84 -4.13 7.35
N PHE A 303 28.10 -3.72 7.36
CA PHE A 303 28.53 -2.42 6.83
C PHE A 303 29.83 -2.59 6.03
N PRO A 304 29.83 -3.28 4.88
CA PRO A 304 31.03 -3.43 4.07
C PRO A 304 31.63 -2.07 3.70
N LEU A 305 32.94 -2.02 3.53
CA LEU A 305 33.63 -0.80 3.08
C LEU A 305 33.07 -0.36 1.71
N GLY A 306 32.85 0.94 1.55
CA GLY A 306 32.23 1.53 0.36
C GLY A 306 30.70 1.40 0.30
N SER A 307 30.07 0.74 1.28
CA SER A 307 28.60 0.65 1.30
C SER A 307 27.95 1.99 1.64
N ARG A 308 26.84 2.30 0.95
CA ARG A 308 26.02 3.49 1.23
C ARG A 308 25.19 3.29 2.51
N VAL A 309 25.22 4.30 3.37
CA VAL A 309 24.50 4.34 4.64
C VAL A 309 23.76 5.67 4.82
N THR A 310 22.73 5.68 5.67
CA THR A 310 22.07 6.90 6.14
C THR A 310 22.20 7.00 7.66
N CYS A 311 22.55 8.19 8.14
CA CYS A 311 22.71 8.46 9.56
C CYS A 311 21.36 8.67 10.25
N LEU A 312 21.04 7.84 11.24
CA LEU A 312 19.81 7.89 12.04
C LEU A 312 19.97 8.66 13.37
N HIS A 313 21.19 9.02 13.79
CA HIS A 313 21.41 9.65 15.10
C HIS A 313 21.04 11.14 15.16
N GLY A 314 20.65 11.59 16.37
CA GLY A 314 20.27 12.96 16.73
C GLY A 314 21.46 13.92 16.82
N GLY A 315 22.03 14.29 15.67
CA GLY A 315 23.03 15.35 15.55
C GLY A 315 22.83 16.18 14.28
N ASN A 316 23.90 16.85 13.82
CA ASN A 316 23.88 17.62 12.57
C ASN A 316 23.72 16.74 11.32
N GLY A 317 23.98 15.43 11.41
CA GLY A 317 23.92 14.49 10.27
C GLY A 317 22.66 13.63 10.16
N HIS A 318 21.61 13.86 10.96
CA HIS A 318 20.39 13.04 10.88
C HIS A 318 19.75 13.10 9.48
N GLY A 319 19.46 11.93 8.90
CA GLY A 319 18.91 11.76 7.55
C GLY A 319 19.90 12.03 6.40
N CYS A 320 21.16 12.38 6.71
CA CYS A 320 22.18 12.55 5.69
C CYS A 320 22.71 11.18 5.24
N GLY A 321 22.95 11.04 3.93
CA GLY A 321 23.63 9.89 3.36
C GLY A 321 25.14 9.96 3.56
N GLY A 322 25.79 8.82 3.43
CA GLY A 322 27.24 8.70 3.47
C GLY A 322 27.73 7.34 3.01
N GLU A 323 29.05 7.16 3.06
CA GLU A 323 29.75 5.94 2.66
C GLU A 323 30.63 5.43 3.82
N VAL A 324 30.65 4.12 4.02
CA VAL A 324 31.47 3.48 5.06
C VAL A 324 32.93 3.46 4.65
N VAL A 325 33.80 4.05 5.46
CA VAL A 325 35.24 4.19 5.15
C VAL A 325 36.11 3.23 5.98
N ALA A 326 35.74 3.01 7.24
CA ALA A 326 36.51 2.16 8.13
C ALA A 326 35.65 1.60 9.27
N HIS A 327 36.19 0.56 9.93
CA HIS A 327 35.66 0.00 11.16
C HIS A 327 36.70 0.14 12.27
N SER A 328 36.27 0.61 13.44
CA SER A 328 37.17 0.83 14.57
C SER A 328 36.49 0.42 15.87
N LYS A 329 37.07 -0.54 16.59
CA LYS A 329 36.61 -0.97 17.94
C LYS A 329 35.09 -1.24 18.03
N GLY A 330 34.52 -1.92 17.03
CA GLY A 330 33.08 -2.22 16.99
C GLY A 330 32.18 -1.04 16.58
N LYS A 331 32.78 0.04 16.06
CA LYS A 331 32.09 1.23 15.54
C LYS A 331 32.43 1.45 14.08
N VAL A 332 31.63 2.27 13.42
CA VAL A 332 31.73 2.55 11.98
C VAL A 332 32.14 4.01 11.77
N ASP A 333 33.10 4.23 10.89
CA ASP A 333 33.49 5.55 10.41
C ASP A 333 32.85 5.79 9.03
N VAL A 334 32.14 6.91 8.90
CA VAL A 334 31.33 7.23 7.71
C VAL A 334 31.73 8.58 7.14
N LEU A 335 32.00 8.64 5.84
CA LEU A 335 32.12 9.90 5.10
C LEU A 335 30.71 10.37 4.73
N ALA A 336 30.16 11.30 5.52
CA ALA A 336 28.78 11.76 5.37
C ALA A 336 28.68 13.09 4.63
N ASP A 337 27.63 13.23 3.82
CA ASP A 337 27.26 14.47 3.14
C ASP A 337 26.42 15.36 4.07
N LEU A 338 27.09 16.08 4.98
CA LEU A 338 26.40 16.92 5.96
C LEU A 338 25.73 18.12 5.30
N ARG A 339 24.44 18.28 5.59
CA ARG A 339 23.62 19.41 5.15
C ARG A 339 23.41 20.41 6.31
N PRO A 340 23.20 21.71 6.03
CA PRO A 340 22.78 22.65 7.04
C PRO A 340 21.40 22.27 7.60
N PRO A 341 21.05 22.70 8.83
CA PRO A 341 19.74 22.40 9.43
C PRO A 341 18.59 22.67 8.46
N GLU A 342 17.72 21.67 8.31
CA GLU A 342 16.63 21.76 7.36
C GLU A 342 15.56 22.76 7.84
N PRO A 343 15.10 23.71 7.00
CA PRO A 343 13.99 24.58 7.36
C PRO A 343 12.67 23.79 7.28
N PRO A 344 11.75 23.93 8.26
CA PRO A 344 10.48 23.22 8.27
C PRO A 344 9.44 23.92 7.35
N PHE A 345 9.79 24.16 6.08
CA PHE A 345 8.94 24.89 5.13
C PHE A 345 7.63 24.14 4.84
N GLY A 346 7.66 22.80 4.80
CA GLY A 346 6.46 21.98 4.64
C GLY A 346 5.43 22.27 5.73
N LEU A 347 5.84 22.20 7.01
CA LEU A 347 4.98 22.54 8.15
C LEU A 347 4.45 23.97 8.10
N ALA A 348 5.27 24.94 7.65
CA ALA A 348 4.84 26.31 7.48
C ALA A 348 3.76 26.46 6.40
N ILE A 349 3.88 25.73 5.29
CA ILE A 349 2.89 25.72 4.19
C ILE A 349 1.57 25.10 4.64
N VAL A 350 1.61 24.01 5.42
CA VAL A 350 0.39 23.40 5.99
C VAL A 350 -0.37 24.38 6.89
N GLN A 351 0.35 25.24 7.61
CA GLN A 351 -0.26 26.24 8.49
C GLN A 351 -0.82 27.45 7.74
N SER A 352 -0.16 27.88 6.65
CA SER A 352 -0.52 29.08 5.89
C SER A 352 -1.59 28.82 4.83
N VAL A 353 -1.54 27.68 4.15
CA VAL A 353 -2.45 27.33 3.04
C VAL A 353 -3.54 26.39 3.56
N LYS A 354 -4.61 26.97 4.13
CA LYS A 354 -5.77 26.21 4.62
C LYS A 354 -6.98 26.38 3.71
N THR A 355 -7.55 25.26 3.27
CA THR A 355 -8.85 25.25 2.58
C THR A 355 -9.99 25.30 3.60
N ALA A 356 -10.90 26.26 3.43
CA ALA A 356 -12.11 26.33 4.24
C ALA A 356 -13.14 25.27 3.78
N TYR A 357 -13.74 24.59 4.76
CA TYR A 357 -14.81 23.62 4.54
C TYR A 357 -16.05 24.02 5.35
N PHE A 358 -17.21 23.76 4.77
CA PHE A 358 -18.50 24.10 5.34
C PHE A 358 -19.32 22.83 5.58
N PRO A 359 -19.98 22.68 6.73
CA PRO A 359 -20.90 21.57 6.97
C PRO A 359 -22.01 21.49 5.93
N GLN A 360 -22.49 20.28 5.66
CA GLN A 360 -23.56 20.03 4.69
C GLN A 360 -24.78 20.96 4.86
N HIS A 361 -25.23 21.22 6.10
CA HIS A 361 -26.39 22.07 6.34
C HIS A 361 -26.17 23.52 5.88
N LYS A 362 -24.97 24.09 6.08
CA LYS A 362 -24.62 25.43 5.59
C LYS A 362 -24.55 25.45 4.07
N ALA A 363 -23.92 24.44 3.46
CA ALA A 363 -23.84 24.34 2.01
C ALA A 363 -25.25 24.25 1.37
N CYS A 364 -26.17 23.48 1.97
CA CYS A 364 -27.56 23.39 1.53
C CYS A 364 -28.28 24.74 1.63
N GLN A 365 -28.10 25.45 2.75
CA GLN A 365 -28.70 26.77 2.97
C GLN A 365 -28.19 27.80 1.93
N THR A 366 -26.89 27.82 1.65
CA THR A 366 -26.30 28.73 0.65
C THR A 366 -26.79 28.43 -0.77
N LEU A 367 -27.02 27.16 -1.09
CA LEU A 367 -27.46 26.74 -2.44
C LEU A 367 -28.98 26.77 -2.62
N GLY A 368 -29.77 26.85 -1.55
CA GLY A 368 -31.23 26.74 -1.60
C GLY A 368 -31.71 25.34 -1.99
N ILE A 369 -30.95 24.29 -1.68
CA ILE A 369 -31.25 22.89 -2.06
C ILE A 369 -31.57 22.07 -0.81
N SER A 370 -32.53 21.14 -0.90
CA SER A 370 -32.85 20.25 0.22
C SER A 370 -31.68 19.29 0.54
N PRO A 371 -31.47 18.91 1.81
CA PRO A 371 -30.38 18.00 2.20
C PRO A 371 -30.39 16.65 1.48
N GLN A 372 -31.58 16.15 1.12
CA GLN A 372 -31.75 14.91 0.37
C GLN A 372 -31.24 15.02 -1.06
N VAL A 373 -31.65 16.07 -1.80
CA VAL A 373 -31.19 16.32 -3.18
C VAL A 373 -29.69 16.57 -3.19
N PHE A 374 -29.20 17.38 -2.24
CA PHE A 374 -27.77 17.62 -2.08
C PHE A 374 -27.00 16.30 -1.89
N GLY A 375 -27.46 15.43 -0.98
CA GLY A 375 -26.82 14.15 -0.69
C GLY A 375 -26.76 13.19 -1.89
N ARG A 376 -27.76 13.23 -2.77
CA ARG A 376 -27.81 12.47 -4.03
C ARG A 376 -26.84 13.03 -5.06
N ILE A 377 -26.86 14.35 -5.29
CA ILE A 377 -26.02 15.02 -6.28
C ILE A 377 -24.53 14.90 -5.93
N VAL A 378 -24.15 14.99 -4.66
CA VAL A 378 -22.75 14.80 -4.25
C VAL A 378 -22.36 13.33 -4.12
N GLY A 379 -23.34 12.43 -4.07
CA GLY A 379 -23.19 10.98 -3.94
C GLY A 379 -23.30 10.29 -5.29
N SER A 380 -24.34 9.45 -5.43
CA SER A 380 -24.68 8.74 -6.67
C SER A 380 -26.18 8.86 -6.99
N VAL A 381 -26.50 8.92 -8.29
CA VAL A 381 -27.86 8.94 -8.84
C VAL A 381 -27.89 8.01 -10.05
N SER A 382 -28.18 6.73 -9.81
CA SER A 382 -28.33 5.74 -10.87
C SER A 382 -29.69 5.89 -11.56
N VAL A 383 -29.68 6.12 -12.87
CA VAL A 383 -30.86 6.33 -13.70
C VAL A 383 -30.96 5.29 -14.82
N ASP A 384 -32.15 4.75 -15.03
CA ASP A 384 -32.46 3.81 -16.12
C ASP A 384 -33.04 4.53 -17.36
N PRO A 385 -32.79 4.01 -18.58
CA PRO A 385 -32.15 2.73 -18.89
C PRO A 385 -30.61 2.79 -18.84
N GLY A 386 -30.00 1.67 -18.41
CA GLY A 386 -28.55 1.48 -18.47
C GLY A 386 -27.79 1.85 -17.20
N ARG A 387 -28.49 2.14 -16.10
CA ARG A 387 -27.90 2.51 -14.80
C ARG A 387 -26.79 3.56 -14.91
N VAL A 388 -27.06 4.63 -15.66
CA VAL A 388 -26.11 5.73 -15.81
C VAL A 388 -26.13 6.57 -14.55
N ASP A 389 -24.95 6.86 -13.99
CA ASP A 389 -24.84 7.73 -12.82
C ASP A 389 -24.80 9.21 -13.22
N LEU A 390 -25.76 9.99 -12.74
CA LEU A 390 -25.90 11.43 -13.00
C LEU A 390 -25.45 12.30 -11.81
N ALA A 391 -24.68 11.77 -10.88
CA ALA A 391 -24.12 12.52 -9.75
C ALA A 391 -22.68 13.01 -10.00
N LEU A 392 -22.22 13.95 -9.16
CA LEU A 392 -20.84 14.45 -9.16
C LEU A 392 -19.85 13.46 -8.53
N ASN A 393 -20.32 12.46 -7.79
CA ASN A 393 -19.47 11.45 -7.14
C ASN A 393 -18.35 12.06 -6.27
N LEU A 394 -18.69 13.11 -5.51
CA LEU A 394 -17.79 13.75 -4.54
C LEU A 394 -17.62 12.89 -3.27
N LYS A 395 -18.60 12.03 -2.98
CA LYS A 395 -18.52 10.97 -1.98
C LYS A 395 -19.10 9.67 -2.55
N GLN A 396 -18.55 8.53 -2.17
CA GLN A 396 -18.99 7.24 -2.70
C GLN A 396 -19.13 6.20 -1.59
N ASN A 397 -20.28 5.52 -1.54
CA ASN A 397 -20.61 4.42 -0.63
C ASN A 397 -20.34 4.69 0.86
N GLY A 398 -20.25 5.96 1.25
CA GLY A 398 -19.84 6.37 2.59
C GLY A 398 -18.42 5.94 2.98
N ARG A 399 -17.57 5.52 2.04
CA ARG A 399 -16.21 5.01 2.28
C ARG A 399 -15.13 5.81 1.55
N TYR A 400 -15.51 6.52 0.49
CA TYR A 400 -14.59 7.29 -0.31
C TYR A 400 -15.03 8.75 -0.45
N GLN A 401 -14.05 9.64 -0.58
CA GLN A 401 -14.23 11.08 -0.72
C GLN A 401 -13.31 11.63 -1.81
N LEU A 402 -13.67 12.79 -2.35
CA LEU A 402 -12.86 13.52 -3.33
C LEU A 402 -12.13 14.68 -2.65
N LEU A 403 -10.80 14.57 -2.56
CA LEU A 403 -9.94 15.55 -1.89
C LEU A 403 -10.08 16.94 -2.53
N GLY A 404 -10.04 17.98 -1.69
CA GLY A 404 -10.24 19.37 -2.12
C GLY A 404 -11.71 19.76 -2.33
N TYR A 405 -12.64 18.80 -2.44
CA TYR A 405 -14.07 19.05 -2.63
C TYR A 405 -14.92 18.64 -1.43
N SER A 406 -14.70 17.42 -0.92
CA SER A 406 -15.44 16.88 0.22
C SER A 406 -14.49 16.34 1.27
N ARG A 407 -14.90 16.41 2.53
CA ARG A 407 -14.23 15.71 3.62
C ARG A 407 -15.24 15.13 4.62
N CYS A 408 -14.96 13.93 5.11
CA CYS A 408 -15.67 13.35 6.23
C CYS A 408 -14.90 13.64 7.52
N VAL A 409 -15.55 14.27 8.48
CA VAL A 409 -15.04 14.46 9.84
C VAL A 409 -15.55 13.33 10.71
N LEU A 410 -14.63 12.54 11.27
CA LEU A 410 -14.90 11.48 12.24
C LEU A 410 -14.85 12.08 13.64
N ARG A 411 -15.91 11.90 14.45
CA ARG A 411 -15.95 12.45 15.82
C ARG A 411 -15.03 11.75 16.82
N ASN A 412 -14.58 10.52 16.53
CA ASN A 412 -13.61 9.77 17.33
C ASN A 412 -12.70 8.97 16.38
N GLU A 413 -11.48 9.45 16.12
CA GLU A 413 -10.44 8.59 15.54
C GLU A 413 -9.74 7.83 16.68
N PRO A 414 -9.71 6.49 16.69
CA PRO A 414 -8.73 5.80 17.49
C PRO A 414 -7.34 6.17 16.93
N ALA A 415 -6.55 6.89 17.73
CA ALA A 415 -5.21 7.36 17.38
C ALA A 415 -4.18 6.24 17.05
N TRP A 416 -4.63 4.98 17.04
CA TRP A 416 -3.81 3.76 17.02
C TRP A 416 -4.23 2.73 15.95
N SER A 417 -4.93 3.10 14.88
CA SER A 417 -5.20 2.15 13.78
C SER A 417 -3.98 2.00 12.88
N THR A 418 -3.02 1.19 13.33
CA THR A 418 -2.06 0.56 12.42
C THR A 418 -2.70 -0.75 11.99
N SER A 419 -3.19 -0.83 10.75
CA SER A 419 -3.68 -2.12 10.24
C SER A 419 -2.49 -2.98 9.87
N ASP A 420 -2.50 -4.23 10.32
CA ASP A 420 -1.46 -5.19 9.96
C ASP A 420 -1.50 -5.48 8.45
N THR A 421 -0.33 -5.64 7.84
CA THR A 421 -0.20 -5.81 6.38
C THR A 421 -0.68 -7.18 5.90
N VAL A 422 -0.48 -8.21 6.72
CA VAL A 422 -0.93 -9.57 6.42
C VAL A 422 -2.30 -9.79 7.05
N ARG A 423 -3.32 -10.00 6.21
CA ARG A 423 -4.66 -10.41 6.64
C ARG A 423 -4.80 -11.93 6.55
N VAL A 424 -5.34 -12.52 7.61
CA VAL A 424 -5.64 -13.94 7.69
C VAL A 424 -7.16 -14.12 7.75
N VAL A 425 -7.68 -15.24 7.27
CA VAL A 425 -9.09 -15.59 7.42
C VAL A 425 -9.44 -15.53 8.92
N GLY A 426 -10.50 -14.80 9.26
CA GLY A 426 -10.89 -14.57 10.66
C GLY A 426 -10.24 -13.35 11.34
N SER A 427 -9.37 -12.60 10.65
CA SER A 427 -9.04 -11.22 11.06
C SER A 427 -10.31 -10.37 10.98
N ALA A 428 -10.65 -9.65 12.05
CA ALA A 428 -11.87 -8.84 12.09
C ALA A 428 -11.85 -7.79 10.96
N PRO A 429 -12.90 -7.69 10.12
CA PRO A 429 -13.04 -6.51 9.29
C PRO A 429 -13.18 -5.30 10.22
N VAL A 430 -12.45 -4.22 9.94
CA VAL A 430 -12.65 -2.95 10.63
C VAL A 430 -14.05 -2.45 10.28
N THR A 431 -15.05 -2.88 11.04
CA THR A 431 -16.39 -2.30 11.02
C THR A 431 -16.30 -0.97 11.76
N GLU A 432 -15.92 0.07 11.02
CA GLU A 432 -16.00 1.43 11.54
C GLU A 432 -17.48 1.77 11.76
N ASP A 433 -17.83 2.14 13.00
CA ASP A 433 -19.17 2.62 13.36
C ASP A 433 -19.56 3.79 12.45
N MET A 434 -20.55 3.56 11.59
CA MET A 434 -21.03 4.52 10.57
C MET A 434 -21.77 5.72 11.19
N GLU A 435 -22.12 5.65 12.49
CA GLU A 435 -23.02 6.58 13.17
C GLU A 435 -22.35 7.90 13.62
N ALA A 436 -21.00 7.98 13.63
CA ALA A 436 -20.26 9.14 14.13
C ALA A 436 -19.69 10.09 13.03
N ARG A 437 -20.29 10.10 11.83
CA ARG A 437 -19.71 10.74 10.63
C ARG A 437 -20.45 12.03 10.25
N SER A 438 -19.72 13.14 10.06
CA SER A 438 -20.27 14.38 9.50
C SER A 438 -19.53 14.83 8.24
N TRP A 439 -20.27 15.27 7.22
CA TRP A 439 -19.72 15.68 5.93
C TRP A 439 -19.58 17.20 5.81
N GLU A 440 -18.43 17.62 5.28
CA GLU A 440 -18.13 19.01 4.98
C GLU A 440 -17.65 19.16 3.53
N PHE A 441 -17.91 20.32 2.93
CA PHE A 441 -17.65 20.60 1.52
C PHE A 441 -16.88 21.91 1.38
N SER A 442 -15.92 21.94 0.46
CA SER A 442 -15.12 23.14 0.19
C SER A 442 -15.93 24.18 -0.60
N LEU A 443 -15.41 25.39 -0.69
CA LEU A 443 -15.99 26.43 -1.54
C LEU A 443 -16.02 26.01 -3.02
N GLU A 444 -14.99 25.29 -3.49
CA GLU A 444 -14.94 24.79 -4.88
C GLU A 444 -16.02 23.74 -5.16
N ALA A 445 -16.36 22.89 -4.18
CA ALA A 445 -17.50 21.99 -4.30
C ALA A 445 -18.83 22.75 -4.39
N ILE A 446 -19.01 23.79 -3.59
CA ILE A 446 -20.23 24.62 -3.64
C ILE A 446 -20.34 25.32 -5.01
N LYS A 447 -19.25 25.87 -5.54
CA LYS A 447 -19.20 26.45 -6.90
C LYS A 447 -19.53 25.42 -7.97
N LEU A 448 -18.98 24.20 -7.88
CA LEU A 448 -19.24 23.12 -8.83
C LEU A 448 -20.71 22.70 -8.82
N ILE A 449 -21.30 22.53 -7.63
CA ILE A 449 -22.72 22.19 -7.48
C ILE A 449 -23.60 23.33 -8.02
N THR A 450 -23.22 24.59 -7.80
CA THR A 450 -23.93 25.76 -8.35
C THR A 450 -23.93 25.74 -9.88
N ARG A 451 -22.76 25.47 -10.49
CA ARG A 451 -22.63 25.33 -11.95
C ARG A 451 -23.50 24.17 -12.46
N TYR A 452 -23.53 23.06 -11.73
CA TYR A 452 -24.34 21.89 -12.11
C TYR A 452 -25.85 22.19 -12.06
N ALA A 453 -26.31 22.82 -10.97
CA ALA A 453 -27.70 23.22 -10.79
C ALA A 453 -28.18 24.20 -11.86
N ARG A 454 -27.31 25.14 -12.29
CA ARG A 454 -27.60 26.08 -13.37
C ARG A 454 -27.66 25.42 -14.74
N ALA A 455 -26.76 24.47 -15.01
CA ALA A 455 -26.70 23.78 -16.30
C ALA A 455 -27.89 22.82 -16.50
N PHE A 456 -28.31 22.13 -15.44
CA PHE A 456 -29.35 21.10 -15.51
C PHE A 456 -30.41 21.23 -14.40
N PRO A 457 -31.15 22.35 -14.37
CA PRO A 457 -32.13 22.60 -13.31
C PRO A 457 -33.22 21.52 -13.25
N GLN A 458 -33.60 20.94 -14.40
CA GLN A 458 -34.64 19.90 -14.48
C GLN A 458 -34.30 18.68 -13.61
N LEU A 459 -33.04 18.25 -13.58
CA LEU A 459 -32.59 17.14 -12.73
C LEU A 459 -32.80 17.44 -11.24
N PHE A 460 -32.44 18.65 -10.79
CA PHE A 460 -32.58 19.06 -9.40
C PHE A 460 -34.04 19.16 -8.97
N HIS A 461 -34.92 19.66 -9.85
CA HIS A 461 -36.36 19.68 -9.59
C HIS A 461 -36.97 18.27 -9.58
N GLY A 462 -36.54 17.39 -10.49
CA GLY A 462 -36.96 15.99 -10.51
C GLY A 462 -36.56 15.24 -9.24
N LEU A 463 -35.31 15.41 -8.80
CA LEU A 463 -34.83 14.85 -7.53
C LEU A 463 -35.53 15.44 -6.31
N ALA A 464 -35.94 16.71 -6.34
CA ALA A 464 -36.69 17.31 -5.25
C ALA A 464 -38.11 16.73 -5.12
N ARG A 465 -38.74 16.39 -6.25
CA ARG A 465 -40.08 15.76 -6.28
C ARG A 465 -40.05 14.29 -5.90
N HIS A 466 -39.00 13.57 -6.29
CA HIS A 466 -38.92 12.11 -6.16
C HIS A 466 -37.77 11.61 -5.26
N GLY A 467 -37.25 12.45 -4.36
CA GLY A 467 -36.02 12.18 -3.60
C GLY A 467 -36.04 10.94 -2.70
N GLY A 468 -37.24 10.44 -2.36
CA GLY A 468 -37.43 9.21 -1.57
C GLY A 468 -37.24 7.91 -2.35
N GLU A 469 -37.21 7.96 -3.69
CA GLU A 469 -37.12 6.76 -4.51
C GLU A 469 -35.69 6.21 -4.59
N ARG A 470 -35.58 4.88 -4.69
CA ARG A 470 -34.29 4.18 -4.81
C ARG A 470 -33.87 3.96 -6.26
N PHE A 471 -34.84 3.92 -7.16
CA PHE A 471 -34.65 3.70 -8.59
C PHE A 471 -35.24 4.90 -9.33
N PHE A 472 -34.55 5.37 -10.36
CA PHE A 472 -34.97 6.53 -11.13
C PHE A 472 -35.05 6.16 -12.60
N GLU A 473 -36.16 6.52 -13.25
CA GLU A 473 -36.25 6.48 -14.69
C GLU A 473 -35.88 7.83 -15.31
N ALA A 474 -35.27 7.83 -16.48
CA ALA A 474 -34.85 9.05 -17.15
C ALA A 474 -36.02 10.01 -17.40
N GLU A 475 -37.20 9.49 -17.74
CA GLU A 475 -38.39 10.29 -17.98
C GLU A 475 -38.98 10.90 -16.70
N MET A 476 -38.86 10.18 -15.59
CA MET A 476 -39.30 10.61 -14.27
C MET A 476 -38.48 11.80 -13.74
N LEU A 477 -37.15 11.78 -13.93
CA LEU A 477 -36.27 12.87 -13.47
C LEU A 477 -36.17 14.03 -14.46
N LEU A 478 -36.22 13.77 -15.77
CA LEU A 478 -35.88 14.76 -16.81
C LEU A 478 -37.06 15.09 -17.74
N GLY A 479 -38.23 14.50 -17.52
CA GLY A 479 -39.43 14.66 -18.33
C GLY A 479 -39.30 14.04 -19.72
N LYS A 480 -40.14 14.50 -20.66
CA LYS A 480 -40.11 14.05 -22.07
C LYS A 480 -38.71 14.22 -22.69
N GLY A 481 -38.25 13.18 -23.38
CA GLY A 481 -36.90 13.13 -23.97
C GLY A 481 -35.78 12.86 -22.96
N GLY A 482 -36.10 12.23 -21.83
CA GLY A 482 -35.16 11.98 -20.72
C GLY A 482 -33.86 11.30 -21.14
N LYS A 483 -33.90 10.33 -22.07
CA LYS A 483 -32.70 9.63 -22.56
C LYS A 483 -31.66 10.57 -23.21
N SER A 484 -32.09 11.44 -24.12
CA SER A 484 -31.18 12.40 -24.78
C SER A 484 -30.62 13.43 -23.79
N LYS A 485 -31.42 13.85 -22.80
CA LYS A 485 -30.94 14.75 -21.73
C LYS A 485 -29.95 14.04 -20.79
N MET A 486 -30.19 12.78 -20.48
CA MET A 486 -29.29 11.92 -19.69
C MET A 486 -27.92 11.80 -20.37
N GLU A 487 -27.87 11.57 -21.69
CA GLU A 487 -26.62 11.52 -22.46
C GLU A 487 -25.87 12.86 -22.42
N LYS A 488 -26.58 13.99 -22.53
CA LYS A 488 -25.98 15.33 -22.42
C LYS A 488 -25.37 15.58 -21.03
N ILE A 489 -26.07 15.18 -19.96
CA ILE A 489 -25.56 15.28 -18.58
C ILE A 489 -24.34 14.38 -18.40
N SER A 490 -24.41 13.13 -18.87
CA SER A 490 -23.31 12.17 -18.76
C SER A 490 -22.05 12.68 -19.48
N LYS A 491 -22.20 13.24 -20.69
CA LYS A 491 -21.12 13.89 -21.42
C LYS A 491 -20.53 15.07 -20.63
N TRP A 492 -21.38 15.96 -20.13
CA TRP A 492 -20.93 17.11 -19.33
C TRP A 492 -20.17 16.68 -18.06
N LEU A 493 -20.65 15.66 -17.36
CA LEU A 493 -19.98 15.10 -16.18
C LEU A 493 -18.61 14.50 -16.54
N SER A 494 -18.50 13.83 -17.69
CA SER A 494 -17.22 13.25 -18.16
C SER A 494 -16.17 14.29 -18.55
N GLU A 495 -16.60 15.51 -18.91
CA GLU A 495 -15.72 16.62 -19.28
C GLU A 495 -15.23 17.44 -18.06
N LEU A 496 -15.75 17.19 -16.85
CA LEU A 496 -15.31 17.87 -15.64
C LEU A 496 -13.91 17.41 -15.21
N GLU A 497 -13.11 18.33 -14.67
CA GLU A 497 -11.81 18.00 -14.05
C GLU A 497 -11.98 16.93 -12.95
N THR A 498 -13.08 16.98 -12.19
CA THR A 498 -13.39 16.01 -11.13
C THR A 498 -13.66 14.59 -11.63
N ALA A 499 -13.93 14.39 -12.92
CA ALA A 499 -14.17 13.06 -13.48
C ALA A 499 -12.90 12.20 -13.45
N GLY A 500 -11.76 12.81 -13.80
CA GLY A 500 -10.45 12.15 -13.81
C GLY A 500 -9.77 12.03 -12.45
N LEU A 501 -10.30 12.69 -11.41
CA LEU A 501 -9.73 12.63 -10.06
C LEU A 501 -10.14 11.36 -9.32
N GLN A 502 -9.17 10.73 -8.64
CA GLN A 502 -9.39 9.53 -7.86
C GLN A 502 -10.08 9.87 -6.52
N ARG A 503 -11.05 9.03 -6.13
CA ARG A 503 -11.65 9.10 -4.79
C ARG A 503 -10.80 8.29 -3.83
N VAL A 504 -10.51 8.86 -2.67
CA VAL A 504 -9.63 8.27 -1.66
C VAL A 504 -10.44 7.79 -0.44
N PRO A 505 -9.93 6.83 0.34
CA PRO A 505 -10.57 6.42 1.60
C PRO A 505 -10.76 7.61 2.56
N LEU A 506 -11.83 7.58 3.38
CA LEU A 506 -12.14 8.66 4.34
C LEU A 506 -11.00 8.96 5.33
N THR A 507 -10.22 7.96 5.68
CA THR A 507 -9.05 8.07 6.58
C THR A 507 -7.87 8.82 5.96
N THR A 508 -7.98 9.24 4.69
CA THR A 508 -6.92 9.96 3.98
C THR A 508 -6.97 11.44 4.33
N ARG A 509 -5.85 11.98 4.80
CA ARG A 509 -5.63 13.41 4.99
C ARG A 509 -4.63 13.87 3.94
N ALA A 510 -4.91 14.94 3.19
CA ALA A 510 -4.02 15.43 2.14
C ALA A 510 -4.02 16.96 2.07
N LEU A 511 -2.96 17.53 1.52
CA LEU A 511 -2.83 18.94 1.21
C LEU A 511 -3.62 19.32 -0.05
N SER A 512 -4.00 20.60 -0.16
CA SER A 512 -4.60 21.12 -1.39
C SER A 512 -3.58 21.18 -2.51
N ARG A 513 -4.04 21.23 -3.77
CA ARG A 513 -3.15 21.30 -4.94
C ARG A 513 -2.24 22.53 -4.89
N GLU A 514 -2.74 23.66 -4.37
CA GLU A 514 -1.97 24.89 -4.19
C GLU A 514 -0.87 24.72 -3.15
N ALA A 515 -1.17 24.02 -2.05
CA ALA A 515 -0.21 23.70 -1.01
C ALA A 515 0.88 22.73 -1.51
N VAL A 516 0.52 21.72 -2.30
CA VAL A 516 1.51 20.79 -2.90
C VAL A 516 2.42 21.53 -3.87
N LYS A 517 1.89 22.40 -4.74
CA LYS A 517 2.71 23.25 -5.61
C LYS A 517 3.62 24.20 -4.82
N ALA A 518 3.18 24.70 -3.66
CA ALA A 518 4.01 25.51 -2.80
C ALA A 518 5.14 24.69 -2.13
N VAL A 519 4.86 23.43 -1.77
CA VAL A 519 5.85 22.49 -1.25
C VAL A 519 6.92 22.21 -2.29
N GLU A 520 6.53 21.93 -3.53
CA GLU A 520 7.46 21.68 -4.64
C GLU A 520 8.37 22.89 -4.90
N ARG A 521 7.80 24.10 -5.01
CA ARG A 521 8.60 25.33 -5.14
C ARG A 521 9.54 25.55 -3.94
N GLY A 522 9.08 25.20 -2.74
CA GLY A 522 9.90 25.29 -1.52
C GLY A 522 11.11 24.36 -1.58
N ALA A 523 10.93 23.15 -2.12
CA ALA A 523 12.01 22.20 -2.36
C ALA A 523 13.00 22.71 -3.43
N ASP A 524 12.51 23.26 -4.54
CA ASP A 524 13.37 23.81 -5.61
C ASP A 524 14.25 24.96 -5.11
N VAL A 525 13.65 25.91 -4.38
CA VAL A 525 14.37 27.04 -3.78
C VAL A 525 15.42 26.53 -2.80
N ARG A 526 15.07 25.53 -1.98
CA ARG A 526 16.00 24.92 -1.03
C ARG A 526 17.18 24.27 -1.75
N GLN A 527 16.91 23.47 -2.78
CA GLN A 527 17.96 22.79 -3.56
C GLN A 527 18.88 23.80 -4.25
N ALA A 528 18.31 24.83 -4.87
CA ALA A 528 19.08 25.91 -5.51
C ALA A 528 20.01 26.61 -4.51
N VAL A 529 19.55 26.87 -3.28
CA VAL A 529 20.36 27.48 -2.20
C VAL A 529 21.49 26.54 -1.74
N LEU A 530 21.24 25.23 -1.64
CA LEU A 530 22.24 24.25 -1.25
C LEU A 530 23.37 24.16 -2.28
N VAL A 531 23.01 24.11 -3.58
CA VAL A 531 23.95 24.04 -4.70
C VAL A 531 24.75 25.34 -4.84
N LYS A 532 24.06 26.49 -4.93
CA LYS A 532 24.70 27.80 -5.14
C LYS A 532 25.75 28.14 -4.09
N ASN A 533 25.51 27.74 -2.84
CA ASN A 533 26.39 28.06 -1.71
C ASN A 533 27.30 26.90 -1.29
N ALA A 534 27.35 25.80 -2.04
CA ALA A 534 28.12 24.59 -1.71
C ALA A 534 27.97 24.16 -0.24
N MET A 535 26.73 24.17 0.26
CA MET A 535 26.45 23.96 1.69
C MET A 535 26.50 22.50 2.12
N VAL A 536 26.56 21.56 1.17
CA VAL A 536 26.74 20.13 1.44
C VAL A 536 28.23 19.85 1.58
N LYS A 537 28.66 19.46 2.79
CA LYS A 537 30.08 19.22 3.11
C LYS A 537 30.33 17.75 3.42
N LYS A 538 31.25 17.13 2.67
CA LYS A 538 31.78 15.81 3.00
C LYS A 538 32.58 15.89 4.29
N THR A 539 32.10 15.20 5.31
CA THR A 539 32.70 15.22 6.65
C THR A 539 32.84 13.80 7.17
N LEU A 540 34.04 13.44 7.65
CA LEU A 540 34.29 12.15 8.27
C LEU A 540 33.69 12.13 9.69
N LEU A 541 32.61 11.37 9.87
CA LEU A 541 32.02 11.06 11.16
C LEU A 541 32.65 9.78 11.70
N LYS A 542 33.37 9.90 12.83
CA LYS A 542 34.08 8.77 13.44
C LYS A 542 33.29 8.17 14.59
N ASN A 543 33.53 6.88 14.86
CA ASN A 543 33.03 6.17 16.03
C ASN A 543 31.50 6.15 16.13
N LEU A 544 30.80 5.94 15.01
CA LEU A 544 29.34 5.80 15.02
C LEU A 544 28.94 4.39 15.44
N GLU A 545 27.94 4.29 16.31
CA GLU A 545 27.38 3.01 16.71
C GLU A 545 26.59 2.39 15.55
N PRO A 546 26.59 1.06 15.37
CA PRO A 546 25.79 0.39 14.34
C PRO A 546 24.29 0.75 14.38
N SER A 547 23.74 0.99 15.57
CA SER A 547 22.35 1.40 15.77
C SER A 547 22.03 2.81 15.28
N GLN A 548 23.06 3.62 15.00
CA GLN A 548 22.95 4.98 14.48
C GLN A 548 22.98 5.03 12.95
N LEU A 549 23.15 3.91 12.28
CA LEU A 549 23.29 3.83 10.83
C LEU A 549 22.25 2.89 10.23
N LEU A 550 21.81 3.22 9.03
CA LEU A 550 21.07 2.31 8.17
C LEU A 550 21.85 2.07 6.89
N ALA A 551 22.26 0.82 6.65
CA ALA A 551 22.86 0.44 5.38
C ALA A 551 21.82 0.14 4.30
N TYR A 552 22.14 0.54 3.07
CA TYR A 552 21.28 0.36 1.89
C TYR A 552 20.92 -1.12 1.63
N HIS A 553 21.92 -2.00 1.74
CA HIS A 553 21.81 -3.43 1.40
C HIS A 553 21.15 -4.29 2.50
N VAL A 554 20.81 -3.70 3.65
CA VAL A 554 20.23 -4.43 4.79
C VAL A 554 18.71 -4.55 4.67
N ALA A 555 18.09 -3.91 3.68
CA ALA A 555 16.65 -4.03 3.42
C ALA A 555 16.35 -5.32 2.63
N ASP A 556 15.82 -6.32 3.30
CA ASP A 556 15.37 -7.58 2.69
C ASP A 556 13.86 -7.50 2.38
N HIS A 557 13.39 -8.27 1.40
CA HIS A 557 11.96 -8.38 1.08
C HIS A 557 11.12 -9.00 2.20
N THR A 558 11.78 -9.63 3.18
CA THR A 558 11.12 -10.21 4.36
C THR A 558 11.10 -9.31 5.57
N ASP A 559 11.70 -8.11 5.50
CA ASP A 559 11.68 -7.20 6.64
C ASP A 559 10.24 -6.72 6.91
N ALA A 560 9.79 -6.92 8.15
CA ALA A 560 8.51 -6.39 8.60
C ALA A 560 8.50 -4.86 8.44
N PRO A 561 7.34 -4.24 8.14
CA PRO A 561 7.22 -2.79 8.14
C PRO A 561 7.69 -2.24 9.50
N MET A 562 8.91 -1.71 9.53
CA MET A 562 9.55 -1.29 10.76
C MET A 562 8.81 -0.08 11.33
N ASP A 563 8.31 -0.19 12.55
CA ASP A 563 8.19 0.98 13.42
C ASP A 563 9.64 1.39 13.72
N THR A 564 10.22 2.29 12.92
CA THR A 564 11.64 2.68 12.96
C THR A 564 12.05 3.37 14.27
N GLY A 565 11.21 3.31 15.31
CA GLY A 565 11.29 4.15 16.50
C GLY A 565 11.08 5.63 16.18
N GLY A 566 10.82 5.96 14.91
CA GLY A 566 10.51 7.29 14.42
C GLY A 566 9.04 7.60 14.62
N GLU A 567 8.73 8.85 14.96
CA GLU A 567 7.35 9.30 14.98
C GLU A 567 6.68 9.06 13.61
N LYS A 568 5.39 8.69 13.61
CA LYS A 568 4.57 8.65 12.39
C LYS A 568 4.77 9.95 11.57
N PRO A 569 5.11 9.86 10.27
CA PRO A 569 5.11 11.02 9.39
C PRO A 569 3.72 11.64 9.30
N ASP A 570 3.66 12.97 9.36
CA ASP A 570 2.43 13.74 9.18
C ASP A 570 2.62 14.80 8.08
N LEU A 571 1.50 15.41 7.67
CA LEU A 571 1.46 16.41 6.61
C LEU A 571 2.49 17.54 6.83
N GLY A 572 3.30 17.81 5.81
CA GLY A 572 4.33 18.84 5.83
C GLY A 572 5.63 18.43 6.51
N ASP A 573 5.73 17.21 7.06
CA ASP A 573 6.98 16.70 7.59
C ASP A 573 7.99 16.48 6.46
N ARG A 574 9.24 16.87 6.73
CA ARG A 574 10.40 16.53 5.90
C ARG A 574 10.86 15.14 6.25
N ILE A 575 11.03 14.31 5.23
CA ILE A 575 11.44 12.91 5.35
C ILE A 575 12.61 12.61 4.43
N VAL A 576 13.30 11.52 4.73
CA VAL A 576 14.27 10.88 3.85
C VAL A 576 13.82 9.45 3.55
N ASN A 577 13.95 9.04 2.29
CA ASN A 577 13.69 7.66 1.90
C ASN A 577 14.79 6.75 2.43
N MET A 578 14.40 5.73 3.18
CA MET A 578 15.30 4.74 3.75
C MET A 578 15.22 3.41 3.02
N ARG A 579 14.02 2.99 2.62
CA ARG A 579 13.78 1.63 2.09
C ARG A 579 12.64 1.53 1.08
N ALA A 580 11.96 2.62 0.73
CA ALA A 580 10.80 2.55 -0.14
C ALA A 580 11.24 2.06 -1.53
N LYS A 581 10.62 0.98 -1.99
CA LYS A 581 10.89 0.44 -3.34
C LYS A 581 10.47 1.46 -4.40
N GLY A 582 11.23 1.53 -5.49
CA GLY A 582 10.97 2.47 -6.60
C GLY A 582 11.41 3.91 -6.33
N VAL A 583 11.84 4.25 -5.11
CA VAL A 583 12.39 5.56 -4.75
C VAL A 583 13.89 5.40 -4.43
N PRO A 584 14.78 6.25 -4.93
CA PRO A 584 16.21 6.16 -4.63
C PRO A 584 16.51 6.24 -3.13
N PHE A 585 17.54 5.53 -2.67
CA PHE A 585 17.94 5.55 -1.27
C PHE A 585 18.53 6.91 -0.87
N GLY A 586 18.09 7.43 0.27
CA GLY A 586 18.61 8.67 0.85
C GLY A 586 18.07 9.96 0.21
N VAL A 587 17.11 9.91 -0.71
CA VAL A 587 16.48 11.12 -1.25
C VAL A 587 15.49 11.74 -0.27
N TRP A 588 15.44 13.07 -0.27
CA TRP A 588 14.65 13.85 0.66
C TRP A 588 13.32 14.25 0.00
N GLY A 589 12.29 14.41 0.84
CA GLY A 589 10.97 14.79 0.35
C GLY A 589 10.07 15.32 1.46
N THR A 590 8.88 15.76 1.07
CA THR A 590 7.88 16.32 1.97
C THR A 590 6.58 15.52 1.87
N VAL A 591 6.01 15.15 3.01
CA VAL A 591 4.73 14.43 3.08
C VAL A 591 3.57 15.35 2.68
N VAL A 592 2.80 14.95 1.68
CA VAL A 592 1.66 15.72 1.15
C VAL A 592 0.31 15.03 1.36
N ALA A 593 0.30 13.71 1.55
CA ALA A 593 -0.88 12.96 1.99
C ALA A 593 -0.52 11.82 2.95
N CYS A 594 -1.45 11.49 3.84
CA CYS A 594 -1.34 10.42 4.82
C CYS A 594 -2.54 9.49 4.70
N HIS A 595 -2.30 8.20 4.49
CA HIS A 595 -3.32 7.15 4.39
C HIS A 595 -3.22 6.22 5.61
N SER A 596 -3.99 6.50 6.65
CA SER A 596 -3.92 5.71 7.90
C SER A 596 -4.31 4.24 7.69
N HIS A 597 -5.29 3.94 6.82
CA HIS A 597 -5.75 2.56 6.58
C HIS A 597 -4.65 1.65 5.99
N SER A 598 -3.85 2.17 5.06
CA SER A 598 -2.79 1.40 4.38
C SER A 598 -1.39 1.65 4.95
N ALA A 599 -1.27 2.42 6.04
CA ALA A 599 0.01 2.80 6.63
C ALA A 599 1.00 3.42 5.60
N CYS A 600 0.47 4.16 4.63
CA CYS A 600 1.24 4.79 3.56
C CYS A 600 1.14 6.32 3.60
N VAL A 601 2.13 6.99 3.00
CA VAL A 601 2.15 8.44 2.81
C VAL A 601 2.50 8.75 1.36
N GLU A 602 1.89 9.79 0.81
CA GLU A 602 2.33 10.37 -0.47
C GLU A 602 3.38 11.43 -0.19
N VAL A 603 4.50 11.34 -0.90
CA VAL A 603 5.66 12.22 -0.73
C VAL A 603 5.97 12.87 -2.07
N VAL A 604 6.18 14.18 -2.04
CA VAL A 604 6.84 14.92 -3.14
C VAL A 604 8.31 15.00 -2.79
N PHE A 605 9.15 14.34 -3.60
CA PHE A 605 10.59 14.34 -3.46
C PHE A 605 11.20 15.61 -4.07
N ASP A 606 12.35 16.02 -3.52
CA ASP A 606 13.05 17.23 -3.93
C ASP A 606 13.71 17.09 -5.31
N GLU A 607 14.02 15.86 -5.70
CA GLU A 607 14.72 15.51 -6.94
C GLU A 607 13.84 14.57 -7.78
N GLU A 608 13.99 14.65 -9.10
CA GLU A 608 13.29 13.78 -10.04
C GLU A 608 13.94 12.39 -10.09
N PHE A 609 13.12 11.35 -10.28
CA PHE A 609 13.60 9.96 -10.40
C PHE A 609 12.69 9.10 -11.28
N ILE A 610 13.26 8.06 -11.90
CA ILE A 610 12.63 7.19 -12.93
C ILE A 610 11.37 6.44 -12.42
N GLY A 611 11.17 6.33 -11.11
CA GLY A 611 9.97 5.74 -10.48
C GLY A 611 8.92 6.73 -9.99
N GLY A 612 9.18 8.04 -10.12
CA GLY A 612 8.28 9.08 -9.64
C GLY A 612 7.12 9.31 -10.61
N GLY A 613 5.94 9.59 -10.07
CA GLY A 613 4.77 10.03 -10.82
C GLY A 613 4.33 11.43 -10.42
N THR A 614 3.12 11.81 -10.84
CA THR A 614 2.54 13.13 -10.58
C THR A 614 1.60 13.16 -9.38
N LEU A 615 1.44 12.05 -8.64
CA LEU A 615 0.41 11.87 -7.60
C LEU A 615 -0.98 12.29 -8.11
N HIS A 616 -1.42 11.72 -9.23
CA HIS A 616 -2.68 12.08 -9.89
C HIS A 616 -2.73 13.54 -10.38
N GLY A 617 -1.61 14.06 -10.89
CA GLY A 617 -1.51 15.41 -11.45
C GLY A 617 -1.42 16.53 -10.42
N VAL A 618 -1.08 16.22 -9.17
CA VAL A 618 -0.98 17.21 -8.08
C VAL A 618 0.43 17.81 -7.98
N CYS A 619 1.46 17.08 -8.42
CA CYS A 619 2.85 17.54 -8.54
C CYS A 619 3.42 17.30 -9.93
N SER A 620 4.62 17.85 -10.21
CA SER A 620 5.35 17.61 -11.45
C SER A 620 5.71 16.13 -11.66
N ASN A 621 5.95 15.75 -12.92
CA ASN A 621 6.31 14.37 -13.26
C ASN A 621 7.62 13.95 -12.57
N TYR A 622 7.80 12.66 -12.32
CA TYR A 622 9.02 12.10 -11.70
C TYR A 622 9.33 12.53 -10.27
N ARG A 623 8.43 13.20 -9.55
CA ARG A 623 8.68 13.66 -8.16
C ARG A 623 7.85 12.99 -7.09
N GLY A 624 6.66 12.51 -7.43
CA GLY A 624 5.70 12.04 -6.45
C GLY A 624 5.68 10.52 -6.31
N ALA A 625 5.64 9.98 -5.08
CA ALA A 625 5.40 8.55 -4.87
C ALA A 625 4.60 8.27 -3.59
N LEU A 626 3.83 7.18 -3.62
CA LEU A 626 3.18 6.58 -2.46
C LEU A 626 4.16 5.58 -1.82
N VAL A 627 4.51 5.81 -0.56
CA VAL A 627 5.49 4.99 0.16
C VAL A 627 4.95 4.53 1.52
N PRO A 628 5.26 3.31 1.99
CA PRO A 628 4.90 2.89 3.34
C PRO A 628 5.64 3.77 4.36
N TRP A 629 4.93 4.24 5.38
CA TRP A 629 5.48 5.20 6.37
C TRP A 629 6.72 4.67 7.14
N ALA A 630 6.88 3.34 7.19
CA ALA A 630 7.93 2.59 7.88
C ALA A 630 9.26 2.61 7.11
N THR A 631 9.18 2.98 5.83
CA THR A 631 10.31 3.00 4.90
C THR A 631 10.95 4.38 4.78
N VAL A 632 10.44 5.37 5.51
CA VAL A 632 10.95 6.74 5.54
C VAL A 632 11.32 7.13 6.97
N ALA A 633 12.26 8.08 7.11
CA ALA A 633 12.63 8.66 8.40
C ALA A 633 12.33 10.16 8.43
N LYS A 634 11.73 10.65 9.52
CA LYS A 634 11.45 12.09 9.70
C LYS A 634 12.71 12.85 10.08
N ILE A 635 12.97 13.95 9.38
CA ILE A 635 14.11 14.82 9.65
C ILE A 635 13.88 15.69 10.91
N HIS A 636 12.63 16.11 11.12
CA HIS A 636 12.22 16.92 12.27
C HIS A 636 11.46 16.05 13.28
N THR A 637 12.07 15.75 14.41
CA THR A 637 11.36 15.18 15.58
C THR A 637 10.78 16.31 16.44
N LYS A 638 9.68 16.06 17.18
CA LYS A 638 9.08 17.08 18.07
C LYS A 638 10.10 17.63 19.07
N ALA A 639 10.96 16.77 19.61
CA ALA A 639 12.06 17.16 20.49
C ALA A 639 13.03 18.15 19.83
N ARG A 640 13.34 17.97 18.53
CA ARG A 640 14.24 18.87 17.78
C ARG A 640 13.58 20.21 17.45
N LEU A 641 12.29 20.22 17.11
CA LEU A 641 11.55 21.46 16.91
C LEU A 641 11.43 22.27 18.21
N GLN A 642 11.23 21.61 19.35
CA GLN A 642 11.24 22.23 20.67
C GLN A 642 12.63 22.77 21.03
N ALA A 643 13.70 22.02 20.77
CA ALA A 643 15.08 22.46 21.01
C ALA A 643 15.49 23.64 20.10
N LEU A 644 15.06 23.66 18.84
CA LEU A 644 15.28 24.79 17.92
C LEU A 644 14.54 26.05 18.38
N ARG A 645 13.28 25.91 18.83
CA ARG A 645 12.50 27.03 19.41
C ARG A 645 13.14 27.56 20.69
N ALA A 646 13.61 26.68 21.58
CA ALA A 646 14.30 27.06 22.80
C ALA A 646 15.64 27.79 22.53
N LYS A 647 16.37 27.43 21.46
CA LYS A 647 17.59 28.14 21.03
C LYS A 647 17.31 29.47 20.33
N ALA A 648 16.16 29.64 19.68
CA ALA A 648 15.76 30.88 19.02
C ALA A 648 15.21 31.94 20.00
N ALA A 649 14.60 31.53 21.11
CA ALA A 649 14.06 32.42 22.15
C ALA A 649 15.06 33.47 22.69
N PRO A 650 16.31 33.11 23.08
CA PRO A 650 17.27 34.10 23.58
C PRO A 650 17.84 35.04 22.50
N GLN A 651 17.79 34.68 21.21
CA GLN A 651 18.27 35.54 20.12
C GLN A 651 17.26 36.64 19.75
N ALA A 652 15.95 36.36 19.88
CA ALA A 652 14.91 37.36 19.68
C ALA A 652 14.89 38.41 20.81
N GLU A 653 15.16 38.01 22.06
CA GLU A 653 15.28 38.95 23.19
C GLU A 653 16.52 39.85 23.09
N ALA A 654 17.64 39.32 22.58
CA ALA A 654 18.86 40.09 22.36
C ALA A 654 18.74 41.11 21.20
N GLN A 655 17.98 40.78 20.15
CA GLN A 655 17.69 41.71 19.05
C GLN A 655 16.59 42.72 19.42
N GLY A 656 15.63 42.34 20.27
CA GLY A 656 14.63 43.25 20.83
C GLY A 656 15.24 44.33 21.73
N ARG A 657 16.20 43.96 22.60
CA ARG A 657 16.90 44.93 23.48
C ARG A 657 17.77 45.93 22.71
N LYS A 658 18.36 45.55 21.57
CA LYS A 658 19.13 46.48 20.72
C LYS A 658 18.26 47.48 19.92
N LYS A 659 16.96 47.23 19.75
CA LYS A 659 16.03 48.17 19.09
C LYS A 659 15.33 49.16 20.03
N VAL A 660 15.52 49.02 21.34
CA VAL A 660 14.96 49.93 22.36
C VAL A 660 16.02 50.92 22.89
N GLN A 661 17.27 50.83 22.42
CA GLN A 661 18.38 51.73 22.79
C GLN A 661 18.94 52.53 21.59
N LEU A 662 18.13 52.79 20.56
CA LEU A 662 18.45 53.73 19.49
C LEU A 662 17.31 54.74 19.32
#